data_AF-A0A8J7PMC0-F1
#
_entry.id   AF-A0A8J7PMC0-F1
#
_cell.length_a   1.000
_cell.length_b   1.000
_cell.length_c   1.000
_cell.angle_alpha   90.00
_cell.angle_beta   90.00
_cell.angle_gamma   90.00
#
_symmetry.space_group_name_H-M   'P 1'
#
loop_
_entity.id
_entity.type
_entity.pdbx_description
1 polymer ?
#
loop_
_entity_poly.entity_id
_entity_poly.type
_entity_poly.pdbx_seq_one_letter_code
_entity_poly.pdbx_strand_id
1 'polypeptide(L)'
;MIKRLQRTILLPLLMLVMLVGFAPASFAASTYMPKFQPGQNVYLDPLLDGASPGVNLDGLEQKLDDAGRKHNIDFYFVMALKGSEAKTNQPFSQDRLDELYGKWSGAKGFNVSRSVIIYVVRLDTDWTKSSYAVNVSPGLAQEGLTGNSVFSILDKYGKNPNGGNPNALLPRAPRDFGATIAAESNALVDAFAARKVREAELAKQEAERQRLAEIQRQKDEEAARLRRIEEEKAAAERNAAIASFVKVFGGPILIIVILLFMFVRFRSAQTKARAIIKERKSKLEPAFNNYLQLEADYLSFLQSLSGNFVGRSRQSIDQAKTAYGTLSARVRKVVETVEGAEKEIEAANMFSVGRIHAAVAKVTTAKLTVTGDDVPLAQRDLFSGVVSESTMTLEEIFAEMQALFDTAKSNCADFMQAFKGAEQNKKDIEALVGKVEALKTELVKRSLVFDPFQPRYADVSRGRDEFMALMVSDPLTAYTKSETVERAVEAIEADMRRAIELKDSLVETERKIITAQGKIDQARGKDADYTYVDGIDTAGRPSKNLLNEKGGNPDVPLGASRDKLNTCLQLLLEGKLSEALKAKQGAEASADEAVRLIDTVLTARAFVQKEVVSVIERLRKLRDELPASDNALAALRGEFLEKNFEGEPAKVTFAHRVADTTDGELAKVKQAFAEQRYLAARAELEESGSELDMARNGLVEVASRLAKLQELRAHARDTVKAAEQRANALSRKIRENSFTTSQATDEAFSAILPRVSEQRSDVGRDVTDWVAAAAQSDRLTADLKGLDTAIDTQRQAYDNAKRRAGEVVSKVNSAASTFKRQYVRDAAERSYAQVVERAGQLDGALKVQKSDWNALAGKVENIEASLREAVRQADADQAAGERARADIESAGSTVRSIDNKSYYKSASHRGRSNSFGSGVSANVSSARSSLSRAEAEFRNGNYENASREAARAAEAARDADRIAIAAVAAAISSWESSVNSEIRRAEEAAEAAERSRRSSESSSSYGGGFSGGGGSVGSDFSGGGGSKGGGDF
;
A
#
# COMPACT_ATOMS: atom_id res chain seq x y z
N MET A 1 68.06 21.88 -13.28
CA MET A 1 68.47 20.68 -12.50
C MET A 1 67.90 20.60 -11.08
N ILE A 2 67.20 21.63 -10.55
CA ILE A 2 66.63 21.64 -9.19
C ILE A 2 65.20 21.06 -9.10
N LYS A 3 64.49 20.85 -10.22
CA LYS A 3 63.13 20.27 -10.23
C LYS A 3 63.06 18.72 -10.29
N ARG A 4 64.18 18.02 -10.44
CA ARG A 4 64.24 16.53 -10.40
C ARG A 4 64.70 15.95 -9.05
N LEU A 5 65.08 16.80 -8.08
CA LEU A 5 65.50 16.35 -6.75
C LEU A 5 64.41 16.49 -5.66
N GLN A 6 63.33 17.24 -5.92
CA GLN A 6 62.24 17.46 -4.96
C GLN A 6 61.12 16.40 -5.00
N ARG A 7 61.13 15.48 -5.98
CA ARG A 7 60.08 14.44 -6.09
C ARG A 7 60.43 13.08 -5.47
N THR A 8 61.67 12.89 -5.03
CA THR A 8 62.15 11.58 -4.56
C THR A 8 62.38 11.51 -3.05
N ILE A 9 62.28 12.63 -2.33
CA ILE A 9 62.55 12.69 -0.87
C ILE A 9 61.29 13.07 -0.06
N LEU A 10 60.23 13.59 -0.69
CA LEU A 10 59.00 13.98 0.02
C LEU A 10 57.93 12.88 0.15
N LEU A 11 58.06 11.77 -0.61
CA LEU A 11 57.11 10.66 -0.53
C LEU A 11 57.36 9.66 0.62
N PRO A 12 58.60 9.40 1.09
CA PRO A 12 58.81 8.53 2.25
C PRO A 12 58.57 9.24 3.59
N LEU A 13 58.72 10.57 3.65
CA LEU A 13 58.55 11.34 4.89
C LEU A 13 57.09 11.63 5.22
N LEU A 14 56.20 11.67 4.21
CA LEU A 14 54.76 11.79 4.42
C LEU A 14 54.08 10.45 4.80
N MET A 15 54.77 9.32 4.60
CA MET A 15 54.35 8.00 5.11
C MET A 15 54.84 7.71 6.54
N LEU A 16 55.85 8.42 7.05
CA LEU A 16 56.40 8.18 8.40
C LEU A 16 55.78 9.08 9.49
N VAL A 17 55.10 10.17 9.12
CA VAL A 17 54.35 11.05 10.06
C VAL A 17 52.88 10.63 10.22
N MET A 18 52.45 9.56 9.53
CA MET A 18 51.14 8.90 9.69
C MET A 18 51.22 7.62 10.53
N LEU A 19 52.25 7.46 11.37
CA LEU A 19 52.48 6.21 12.13
C LEU A 19 52.63 6.35 13.65
N VAL A 20 52.48 7.54 14.24
CA VAL A 20 52.34 7.67 15.70
C VAL A 20 51.41 8.83 16.03
N GLY A 21 50.21 8.54 16.55
CA GLY A 21 49.33 9.56 17.13
C GLY A 21 47.84 9.46 16.84
N PHE A 22 47.27 8.28 16.63
CA PHE A 22 45.85 8.06 16.91
C PHE A 22 45.74 7.02 18.02
N ALA A 23 45.39 7.47 19.22
CA ALA A 23 44.65 6.60 20.13
C ALA A 23 43.46 6.02 19.36
N PRO A 24 43.12 4.73 19.51
CA PRO A 24 42.02 4.16 18.76
C PRO A 24 40.73 4.91 19.13
N ALA A 25 40.22 5.70 18.20
CA ALA A 25 38.79 5.95 18.17
C ALA A 25 38.16 4.56 17.97
N SER A 26 37.44 4.09 18.98
CA SER A 26 36.66 2.85 18.93
C SER A 26 35.73 2.91 17.71
N PHE A 27 36.12 2.26 16.61
CA PHE A 27 35.22 2.01 15.49
C PHE A 27 34.07 1.14 16.00
N ALA A 28 32.85 1.64 15.85
CA ALA A 28 31.63 0.92 16.15
C ALA A 28 31.59 -0.38 15.30
N ALA A 29 31.68 -1.56 15.94
CA ALA A 29 31.52 -2.84 15.26
C ALA A 29 30.11 -2.94 14.65
N SER A 30 29.98 -3.24 13.36
CA SER A 30 28.71 -3.45 12.68
C SER A 30 28.27 -4.92 12.79
N THR A 31 26.97 -5.15 13.01
CA THR A 31 26.32 -6.46 13.02
C THR A 31 26.49 -7.14 11.66
N TYR A 32 26.84 -8.43 11.66
CA TYR A 32 27.14 -9.18 10.45
C TYR A 32 25.96 -9.24 9.46
N MET A 33 26.22 -8.83 8.21
CA MET A 33 25.28 -8.91 7.10
C MET A 33 25.92 -9.66 5.93
N PRO A 34 25.67 -10.96 5.79
CA PRO A 34 26.26 -11.76 4.72
C PRO A 34 25.82 -11.29 3.34
N LYS A 35 26.71 -11.41 2.35
CA LYS A 35 26.32 -11.35 0.93
C LYS A 35 25.64 -12.66 0.54
N PHE A 36 24.54 -12.57 -0.19
CA PHE A 36 23.84 -13.75 -0.70
C PHE A 36 24.74 -14.57 -1.63
N GLN A 37 24.77 -15.89 -1.44
CA GLN A 37 25.47 -16.84 -2.30
C GLN A 37 24.48 -17.90 -2.80
N PRO A 38 24.35 -18.12 -4.12
CA PRO A 38 23.50 -19.17 -4.66
C PRO A 38 23.94 -20.56 -4.14
N GLY A 39 22.98 -21.34 -3.63
CA GLY A 39 23.23 -22.68 -3.09
C GLY A 39 23.76 -22.71 -1.65
N GLN A 40 23.77 -21.57 -0.95
CA GLN A 40 24.07 -21.49 0.48
C GLN A 40 22.85 -20.96 1.27
N ASN A 41 22.43 -21.75 2.26
CA ASN A 41 21.25 -21.50 3.08
C ASN A 41 21.60 -21.07 4.51
N VAL A 42 22.77 -21.46 5.04
CA VAL A 42 23.22 -21.13 6.40
C VAL A 42 24.39 -20.16 6.38
N TYR A 43 24.27 -19.09 7.17
CA TYR A 43 25.26 -18.03 7.29
C TYR A 43 25.59 -17.80 8.77
N LEU A 44 26.83 -18.07 9.15
CA LEU A 44 27.36 -17.80 10.48
C LEU A 44 28.29 -16.60 10.43
N ASP A 45 28.14 -15.66 11.36
CA ASP A 45 29.10 -14.59 11.59
C ASP A 45 30.45 -15.18 12.00
N PRO A 46 31.55 -14.87 11.29
CA PRO A 46 32.88 -15.36 11.63
C PRO A 46 33.30 -15.08 13.08
N LEU A 47 32.76 -14.03 13.71
CA LEU A 47 33.02 -13.70 15.12
C LEU A 47 32.38 -14.70 16.10
N LEU A 48 31.44 -15.53 15.65
CA LEU A 48 30.76 -16.55 16.45
C LEU A 48 31.34 -17.96 16.29
N ASP A 49 32.15 -18.19 15.27
CA ASP A 49 32.79 -19.50 14.95
C ASP A 49 33.87 -19.90 15.99
N GLY A 50 34.42 -18.91 16.72
CA GLY A 50 35.41 -19.11 17.80
C GLY A 50 35.05 -18.47 19.15
N ALA A 51 33.81 -17.99 19.32
CA ALA A 51 33.36 -17.38 20.57
C ALA A 51 33.24 -18.42 21.71
N SER A 52 33.14 -17.99 22.97
CA SER A 52 32.83 -18.87 24.10
C SER A 52 31.48 -18.51 24.74
N PRO A 53 30.46 -19.39 24.70
CA PRO A 53 30.42 -20.66 23.96
C PRO A 53 30.34 -20.44 22.43
N GLY A 54 31.00 -21.30 21.67
CA GLY A 54 31.02 -21.27 20.21
C GLY A 54 29.69 -21.71 19.61
N VAL A 55 29.37 -21.22 18.43
CA VAL A 55 28.11 -21.57 17.75
C VAL A 55 28.40 -22.65 16.70
N ASN A 56 27.85 -23.85 16.92
CA ASN A 56 27.90 -24.93 15.93
C ASN A 56 26.56 -25.01 15.17
N LEU A 57 26.59 -24.76 13.85
CA LEU A 57 25.42 -24.87 12.95
C LEU A 57 25.52 -26.04 11.98
N ASP A 58 26.41 -26.98 12.23
CA ASP A 58 26.78 -27.90 11.19
C ASP A 58 25.74 -28.98 10.92
N GLY A 59 25.59 -29.32 9.63
CA GLY A 59 24.49 -30.13 9.15
C GLY A 59 23.13 -29.43 9.20
N LEU A 60 23.04 -28.15 9.59
CA LEU A 60 21.83 -27.35 9.39
C LEU A 60 21.57 -27.11 7.90
N GLU A 61 22.62 -26.86 7.11
CA GLU A 61 22.54 -26.63 5.66
C GLU A 61 21.70 -27.70 4.95
N GLN A 62 22.07 -28.96 5.17
CA GLN A 62 21.37 -30.10 4.57
C GLN A 62 19.96 -30.29 5.14
N LYS A 63 19.74 -30.04 6.44
CA LYS A 63 18.40 -30.07 7.04
C LYS A 63 17.47 -29.02 6.44
N LEU A 64 17.97 -27.82 6.16
CA LEU A 64 17.19 -26.74 5.55
C LEU A 64 16.92 -27.02 4.06
N ASP A 65 17.92 -27.54 3.34
CA ASP A 65 17.76 -27.95 1.93
C ASP A 65 16.73 -29.09 1.79
N ASP A 66 16.83 -30.13 2.62
CA ASP A 66 15.88 -31.26 2.62
C ASP A 66 14.47 -30.81 3.04
N ALA A 67 14.35 -29.92 4.03
CA ALA A 67 13.07 -29.33 4.41
C ALA A 67 12.50 -28.48 3.26
N GLY A 68 13.33 -27.70 2.57
CA GLY A 68 12.92 -26.81 1.49
C GLY A 68 12.38 -27.55 0.26
N ARG A 69 12.96 -28.71 -0.07
CA ARG A 69 12.52 -29.56 -1.20
C ARG A 69 11.06 -30.00 -1.09
N LYS A 70 10.51 -30.14 0.12
CA LYS A 70 9.15 -30.68 0.33
C LYS A 70 8.06 -29.80 -0.29
N HIS A 71 8.17 -28.49 -0.16
CA HIS A 71 7.19 -27.52 -0.67
C HIS A 71 7.82 -26.44 -1.56
N ASN A 72 9.05 -26.67 -2.06
CA ASN A 72 9.81 -25.71 -2.85
C ASN A 72 9.92 -24.35 -2.13
N ILE A 73 10.41 -24.38 -0.88
CA ILE A 73 10.61 -23.21 -0.02
C ILE A 73 12.09 -23.09 0.28
N ASP A 74 12.70 -21.94 0.00
CA ASP A 74 14.10 -21.72 0.35
C ASP A 74 14.22 -21.18 1.78
N PHE A 75 14.67 -22.03 2.69
CA PHE A 75 14.91 -21.66 4.09
C PHE A 75 16.34 -21.14 4.25
N TYR A 76 16.47 -19.89 4.68
CA TYR A 76 17.74 -19.26 5.01
C TYR A 76 17.87 -19.04 6.51
N PHE A 77 19.04 -19.35 7.08
CA PHE A 77 19.33 -19.13 8.48
C PHE A 77 20.60 -18.30 8.63
N VAL A 78 20.48 -17.14 9.30
CA VAL A 78 21.59 -16.23 9.54
C VAL A 78 21.74 -16.01 11.04
N MET A 79 22.95 -16.23 11.56
CA MET A 79 23.28 -15.95 12.96
C MET A 79 24.43 -14.96 13.07
N ALA A 80 24.19 -13.85 13.75
CA ALA A 80 25.09 -12.71 13.85
C ALA A 80 25.40 -12.32 15.31
N LEU A 81 26.60 -11.80 15.55
CA LEU A 81 26.92 -11.11 16.80
C LEU A 81 26.41 -9.66 16.72
N LYS A 82 25.78 -9.19 17.78
CA LYS A 82 25.25 -7.83 17.86
C LYS A 82 26.38 -6.80 17.80
N GLY A 83 26.29 -5.89 16.84
CA GLY A 83 27.14 -4.70 16.75
C GLY A 83 26.68 -3.55 17.65
N SER A 84 27.30 -2.39 17.43
CA SER A 84 27.14 -1.16 18.22
C SER A 84 26.17 -0.14 17.59
N GLU A 85 25.32 -0.59 16.66
CA GLU A 85 24.33 0.27 16.02
C GLU A 85 23.26 0.76 17.01
N ALA A 86 22.81 2.01 16.82
CA ALA A 86 21.81 2.64 17.66
C ALA A 86 20.47 1.88 17.58
N LYS A 87 19.81 1.70 18.73
CA LYS A 87 18.47 1.11 18.79
C LYS A 87 17.47 2.02 18.05
N THR A 88 16.72 1.47 17.11
CA THR A 88 15.55 2.11 16.50
C THR A 88 14.28 1.77 17.30
N ASN A 89 13.12 2.29 16.89
CA ASN A 89 11.82 1.97 17.51
C ASN A 89 11.34 0.53 17.24
N GLN A 90 12.06 -0.24 16.43
CA GLN A 90 11.75 -1.64 16.12
C GLN A 90 12.68 -2.62 16.87
N PRO A 91 12.28 -3.90 17.03
CA PRO A 91 13.18 -4.93 17.52
C PRO A 91 14.46 -5.00 16.68
N PHE A 92 15.62 -5.01 17.34
CA PHE A 92 16.93 -4.89 16.68
C PHE A 92 17.14 -5.94 15.58
N SER A 93 16.81 -7.21 15.82
CA SER A 93 16.91 -8.29 14.82
C SER A 93 16.00 -8.07 13.61
N GLN A 94 14.87 -7.39 13.77
CA GLN A 94 13.94 -7.11 12.68
C GLN A 94 14.47 -5.99 11.78
N ASP A 95 14.98 -4.91 12.38
CA ASP A 95 15.62 -3.81 11.67
C ASP A 95 16.85 -4.28 10.85
N ARG A 96 17.67 -5.17 11.43
CA ARG A 96 18.81 -5.77 10.70
C ARG A 96 18.36 -6.73 9.59
N LEU A 97 17.27 -7.48 9.80
CA LEU A 97 16.72 -8.39 8.79
C LEU A 97 16.13 -7.63 7.59
N ASP A 98 15.45 -6.51 7.83
CA ASP A 98 14.91 -5.68 6.74
C ASP A 98 16.04 -5.11 5.88
N GLU A 99 17.14 -4.67 6.50
CA GLU A 99 18.34 -4.24 5.76
C GLU A 99 19.00 -5.38 4.97
N LEU A 100 19.07 -6.59 5.55
CA LEU A 100 19.59 -7.78 4.88
C LEU A 100 18.72 -8.16 3.67
N TYR A 101 17.40 -8.22 3.85
CA TYR A 101 16.45 -8.52 2.79
C TYR A 101 16.52 -7.50 1.64
N GLY A 102 16.68 -6.21 1.97
CA GLY A 102 16.92 -5.16 0.98
C GLY A 102 18.14 -5.43 0.10
N LYS A 103 19.22 -6.00 0.66
CA LYS A 103 20.44 -6.37 -0.09
C LYS A 103 20.25 -7.66 -0.90
N TRP A 104 19.50 -8.63 -0.38
CA TRP A 104 19.32 -9.96 -0.99
C TRP A 104 18.26 -9.98 -2.09
N SER A 105 17.20 -9.18 -1.97
CA SER A 105 16.07 -9.17 -2.90
C SER A 105 16.44 -8.85 -4.36
N GLY A 106 17.54 -8.12 -4.59
CA GLY A 106 18.08 -7.85 -5.93
C GLY A 106 19.21 -8.79 -6.39
N ALA A 107 19.59 -9.78 -5.57
CA ALA A 107 20.71 -10.67 -5.86
C ALA A 107 20.32 -11.76 -6.86
N LYS A 108 21.19 -12.04 -7.84
CA LYS A 108 20.98 -13.09 -8.85
C LYS A 108 20.87 -14.46 -8.17
N GLY A 109 19.74 -15.15 -8.38
CA GLY A 109 19.49 -16.49 -7.85
C GLY A 109 18.75 -16.53 -6.49
N PHE A 110 18.42 -15.39 -5.90
CA PHE A 110 17.59 -15.34 -4.68
C PHE A 110 16.11 -15.49 -5.01
N ASN A 111 15.42 -16.39 -4.30
CA ASN A 111 14.01 -16.70 -4.54
C ASN A 111 13.08 -15.75 -3.77
N VAL A 112 12.84 -14.58 -4.36
CA VAL A 112 12.01 -13.52 -3.75
C VAL A 112 10.58 -13.98 -3.48
N SER A 113 10.06 -14.95 -4.25
CA SER A 113 8.66 -15.38 -4.16
C SER A 113 8.40 -16.47 -3.13
N ARG A 114 9.40 -17.32 -2.82
CA ARG A 114 9.24 -18.49 -1.94
C ARG A 114 10.43 -18.72 -1.01
N SER A 115 10.78 -17.71 -0.22
CA SER A 115 11.83 -17.81 0.80
C SER A 115 11.34 -17.57 2.22
N VAL A 116 12.05 -18.14 3.18
CA VAL A 116 11.91 -17.85 4.61
C VAL A 116 13.29 -17.54 5.16
N ILE A 117 13.54 -16.30 5.60
CA ILE A 117 14.81 -15.88 6.18
C ILE A 117 14.66 -15.78 7.69
N ILE A 118 15.40 -16.59 8.43
CA ILE A 118 15.50 -16.59 9.89
C ILE A 118 16.78 -15.84 10.26
N TYR A 119 16.66 -14.77 11.03
CA TYR A 119 17.79 -13.94 11.45
C TYR A 119 17.89 -13.89 12.96
N VAL A 120 19.00 -14.40 13.50
CA VAL A 120 19.26 -14.51 14.94
C VAL A 120 20.46 -13.64 15.29
N VAL A 121 20.29 -12.74 16.24
CA VAL A 121 21.32 -11.83 16.75
C VAL A 121 21.62 -12.17 18.20
N ARG A 122 22.84 -12.63 18.47
CA ARG A 122 23.33 -12.87 19.83
C ARG A 122 23.91 -11.58 20.42
N LEU A 123 23.61 -11.28 21.68
CA LEU A 123 24.22 -10.15 22.37
C LEU A 123 25.67 -10.47 22.75
N ASP A 124 26.58 -9.53 22.49
CA ASP A 124 27.99 -9.63 22.94
C ASP A 124 28.07 -9.71 24.47
N THR A 125 27.30 -8.85 25.16
CA THR A 125 27.39 -8.67 26.61
C THR A 125 26.72 -9.78 27.42
N ASP A 126 25.89 -10.61 26.78
CA ASP A 126 25.19 -11.71 27.40
C ASP A 126 24.83 -12.77 26.35
N TRP A 127 25.64 -13.81 26.27
CA TRP A 127 25.43 -14.91 25.33
C TRP A 127 24.15 -15.71 25.59
N THR A 128 23.58 -15.61 26.80
CA THR A 128 22.32 -16.29 27.14
C THR A 128 21.10 -15.60 26.51
N LYS A 129 21.30 -14.43 25.91
CA LYS A 129 20.26 -13.63 25.26
C LYS A 129 20.49 -13.55 23.76
N SER A 130 19.43 -13.80 23.01
CA SER A 130 19.37 -13.65 21.56
C SER A 130 18.09 -12.92 21.17
N SER A 131 18.21 -12.05 20.17
CA SER A 131 17.08 -11.44 19.46
C SER A 131 16.90 -12.21 18.16
N TYR A 132 15.68 -12.46 17.72
CA TYR A 132 15.43 -13.16 16.45
C TYR A 132 14.32 -12.49 15.67
N ALA A 133 14.35 -12.65 14.35
CA ALA A 133 13.34 -12.15 13.43
C ALA A 133 13.18 -13.12 12.27
N VAL A 134 12.05 -13.03 11.58
CA VAL A 134 11.79 -13.84 10.38
C VAL A 134 11.17 -12.97 9.29
N ASN A 135 11.59 -13.22 8.06
CA ASN A 135 10.97 -12.67 6.86
C ASN A 135 10.43 -13.86 6.06
N VAL A 136 9.17 -13.78 5.65
CA VAL A 136 8.50 -14.81 4.87
C VAL A 136 8.03 -14.16 3.58
N SER A 137 8.43 -14.73 2.45
CA SER A 137 8.05 -14.22 1.14
C SER A 137 6.53 -14.18 0.97
N PRO A 138 5.97 -13.14 0.33
CA PRO A 138 4.52 -12.99 0.14
C PRO A 138 3.85 -14.16 -0.58
N GLY A 139 4.57 -14.87 -1.46
CA GLY A 139 4.04 -16.01 -2.21
C GLY A 139 3.63 -17.20 -1.34
N LEU A 140 4.16 -17.32 -0.12
CA LEU A 140 3.88 -18.42 0.81
C LEU A 140 2.61 -18.20 1.64
N ALA A 141 2.07 -16.97 1.66
CA ALA A 141 0.85 -16.64 2.40
C ALA A 141 -0.38 -17.41 1.88
N GLN A 142 -0.42 -17.72 0.57
CA GLN A 142 -1.50 -18.50 -0.06
C GLN A 142 -1.50 -19.98 0.35
N GLU A 143 -0.42 -20.44 0.97
CA GLU A 143 -0.22 -21.80 1.48
C GLU A 143 -0.29 -21.85 3.02
N GLY A 144 -0.77 -20.77 3.65
CA GLY A 144 -0.95 -20.68 5.10
C GLY A 144 0.31 -20.29 5.88
N LEU A 145 1.41 -19.97 5.21
CA LEU A 145 2.67 -19.58 5.83
C LEU A 145 2.86 -18.05 5.78
N THR A 146 2.78 -17.40 6.93
CA THR A 146 2.89 -15.93 7.08
C THR A 146 4.01 -15.55 8.04
N GLY A 147 4.48 -14.30 7.99
CA GLY A 147 5.46 -13.79 8.95
C GLY A 147 5.02 -14.02 10.41
N ASN A 148 3.74 -13.80 10.73
CA ASN A 148 3.19 -14.00 12.07
C ASN A 148 3.12 -15.47 12.50
N SER A 149 2.73 -16.36 11.59
CA SER A 149 2.65 -17.79 11.91
C SER A 149 4.04 -18.38 12.15
N VAL A 150 5.04 -17.99 11.33
CA VAL A 150 6.42 -18.45 11.51
C VAL A 150 7.05 -17.79 12.73
N PHE A 151 6.82 -16.50 12.97
CA PHE A 151 7.30 -15.82 14.18
C PHE A 151 6.76 -16.46 15.47
N SER A 152 5.52 -16.95 15.47
CA SER A 152 4.95 -17.69 16.61
C SER A 152 5.72 -18.99 16.89
N ILE A 153 6.20 -19.68 15.85
CA ILE A 153 7.07 -20.85 15.97
C ILE A 153 8.44 -20.41 16.52
N LEU A 154 9.02 -19.32 16.00
CA LEU A 154 10.26 -18.76 16.53
C LEU A 154 10.15 -18.42 18.02
N ASP A 155 9.05 -17.81 18.47
CA ASP A 155 8.90 -17.44 19.88
C ASP A 155 8.74 -18.66 20.78
N LYS A 156 8.00 -19.69 20.32
CA LYS A 156 7.82 -20.97 21.02
C LYS A 156 9.16 -21.65 21.34
N TYR A 157 10.08 -21.65 20.38
CA TYR A 157 11.38 -22.34 20.48
C TYR A 157 12.56 -21.41 20.77
N GLY A 158 12.39 -20.08 20.71
CA GLY A 158 13.47 -19.11 20.86
C GLY A 158 13.44 -18.38 22.19
N LYS A 159 12.25 -18.23 22.81
CA LYS A 159 12.08 -17.43 24.01
C LYS A 159 12.30 -18.26 25.27
N ASN A 160 13.27 -17.88 26.10
CA ASN A 160 13.48 -18.49 27.41
C ASN A 160 13.50 -17.47 28.55
N PRO A 161 12.35 -16.85 28.88
CA PRO A 161 12.31 -15.88 29.98
C PRO A 161 12.67 -16.60 31.29
N ASN A 162 13.78 -16.20 31.91
CA ASN A 162 14.29 -16.71 33.19
C ASN A 162 14.58 -18.22 33.24
N GLY A 163 14.81 -18.89 32.10
CA GLY A 163 15.08 -20.33 32.07
C GLY A 163 13.84 -21.23 32.19
N GLY A 164 12.63 -20.66 32.20
CA GLY A 164 11.37 -21.37 32.45
C GLY A 164 10.70 -22.00 31.22
N ASN A 165 11.23 -21.82 30.00
CA ASN A 165 10.70 -22.50 28.81
C ASN A 165 11.55 -23.74 28.49
N PRO A 166 11.06 -24.97 28.78
CA PRO A 166 11.80 -26.19 28.49
C PRO A 166 11.95 -26.47 26.98
N ASN A 167 11.09 -25.86 26.16
CA ASN A 167 11.14 -25.99 24.70
C ASN A 167 12.08 -24.96 24.04
N ALA A 168 12.68 -24.05 24.81
CA ALA A 168 13.57 -23.05 24.24
C ALA A 168 14.89 -23.69 23.79
N LEU A 169 15.12 -23.63 22.49
CA LEU A 169 16.32 -24.07 21.81
C LEU A 169 17.37 -22.98 21.77
N LEU A 170 17.02 -21.69 21.79
CA LEU A 170 18.02 -20.62 21.93
C LEU A 170 18.34 -20.32 23.40
N PRO A 171 19.61 -20.01 23.73
CA PRO A 171 20.80 -20.03 22.86
C PRO A 171 21.53 -21.40 22.81
N ARG A 172 20.95 -22.44 23.41
CA ARG A 172 21.61 -23.73 23.68
C ARG A 172 21.86 -24.59 22.45
N ALA A 173 20.92 -24.58 21.50
CA ALA A 173 20.84 -25.44 20.32
C ALA A 173 20.38 -24.63 19.09
N PRO A 174 21.19 -23.66 18.60
CA PRO A 174 20.82 -22.82 17.46
C PRO A 174 20.64 -23.60 16.16
N ARG A 175 21.36 -24.72 15.98
CA ARG A 175 21.15 -25.67 14.88
C ARG A 175 19.74 -26.25 14.91
N ASP A 176 19.35 -26.81 16.05
CA ASP A 176 18.05 -27.48 16.16
C ASP A 176 16.92 -26.46 16.14
N PHE A 177 17.16 -25.24 16.60
CA PHE A 177 16.24 -24.11 16.41
C PHE A 177 15.92 -23.90 14.92
N GLY A 178 16.94 -23.65 14.07
CA GLY A 178 16.73 -23.46 12.63
C GLY A 178 16.02 -24.66 11.96
N ALA A 179 16.42 -25.89 12.30
CA ALA A 179 15.80 -27.10 11.77
C ALA A 179 14.33 -27.26 12.21
N THR A 180 14.01 -26.93 13.46
CA THR A 180 12.66 -27.02 14.02
C THR A 180 11.74 -26.00 13.37
N ILE A 181 12.21 -24.77 13.15
CA ILE A 181 11.43 -23.76 12.43
C ILE A 181 11.08 -24.24 11.01
N ALA A 182 12.04 -24.80 10.28
CA ALA A 182 11.79 -25.31 8.93
C ALA A 182 10.79 -26.50 8.94
N ALA A 183 10.95 -27.44 9.88
CA ALA A 183 10.05 -28.58 10.01
C ALA A 183 8.62 -28.17 10.38
N GLU A 184 8.45 -27.29 11.38
CA GLU A 184 7.15 -26.77 11.81
C GLU A 184 6.50 -25.87 10.74
N SER A 185 7.31 -25.12 9.99
CA SER A 185 6.81 -24.33 8.84
C SER A 185 6.23 -25.24 7.75
N ASN A 186 6.91 -26.35 7.43
CA ASN A 186 6.36 -27.35 6.51
C ASN A 186 5.10 -28.02 7.07
N ALA A 187 5.07 -28.33 8.38
CA ALA A 187 3.89 -28.88 9.02
C ALA A 187 2.68 -27.93 8.96
N LEU A 188 2.90 -26.61 9.01
CA LEU A 188 1.85 -25.61 8.78
C LEU A 188 1.31 -25.66 7.35
N VAL A 189 2.20 -25.79 6.35
CA VAL A 189 1.81 -25.91 4.94
C VAL A 189 1.01 -27.21 4.72
N ASP A 190 1.47 -28.33 5.26
CA ASP A 190 0.75 -29.61 5.22
C ASP A 190 -0.63 -29.51 5.90
N ALA A 191 -0.68 -28.89 7.09
CA ALA A 191 -1.92 -28.72 7.83
C ALA A 191 -2.90 -27.80 7.08
N PHE A 192 -2.40 -26.79 6.37
CA PHE A 192 -3.21 -25.91 5.54
C PHE A 192 -3.75 -26.64 4.30
N ALA A 193 -2.90 -27.40 3.61
CA ALA A 193 -3.32 -28.27 2.50
C ALA A 193 -4.37 -29.30 2.95
N ALA A 194 -4.15 -29.95 4.08
CA ALA A 194 -5.09 -30.91 4.66
C ALA A 194 -6.39 -30.26 5.16
N ARG A 195 -6.37 -28.99 5.58
CA ARG A 195 -7.60 -28.22 5.89
C ARG A 195 -8.36 -27.88 4.63
N LYS A 196 -7.70 -27.44 3.55
CA LYS A 196 -8.35 -27.20 2.25
C LYS A 196 -8.99 -28.48 1.69
N VAL A 197 -8.29 -29.62 1.78
CA VAL A 197 -8.84 -30.92 1.36
C VAL A 197 -10.02 -31.29 2.26
N ARG A 198 -9.90 -31.17 3.59
CA ARG A 198 -11.02 -31.45 4.50
C ARG A 198 -12.20 -30.49 4.35
N GLU A 199 -12.00 -29.23 4.01
CA GLU A 199 -13.07 -28.28 3.71
C GLU A 199 -13.76 -28.65 2.39
N ALA A 200 -13.01 -29.10 1.38
CA ALA A 200 -13.57 -29.65 0.15
C ALA A 200 -14.29 -31.01 0.37
N GLU A 201 -13.77 -31.85 1.26
CA GLU A 201 -14.35 -33.14 1.65
C GLU A 201 -15.58 -32.94 2.53
N LEU A 202 -15.57 -31.97 3.46
CA LEU A 202 -16.71 -31.57 4.28
C LEU A 202 -17.80 -30.94 3.42
N ALA A 203 -17.46 -30.13 2.41
CA ALA A 203 -18.44 -29.64 1.45
C ALA A 203 -19.08 -30.78 0.64
N LYS A 204 -18.32 -31.82 0.29
CA LYS A 204 -18.85 -33.05 -0.33
C LYS A 204 -19.66 -33.91 0.64
N GLN A 205 -19.21 -34.06 1.88
CA GLN A 205 -19.88 -34.84 2.93
C GLN A 205 -21.10 -34.11 3.50
N GLU A 206 -21.18 -32.78 3.46
CA GLU A 206 -22.38 -32.02 3.77
C GLU A 206 -23.40 -32.19 2.64
N ALA A 207 -22.97 -32.19 1.38
CA ALA A 207 -23.84 -32.53 0.24
C ALA A 207 -24.32 -33.99 0.30
N GLU A 208 -23.49 -34.91 0.80
CA GLU A 208 -23.83 -36.34 0.94
C GLU A 208 -24.63 -36.64 2.22
N ARG A 209 -24.38 -35.94 3.34
CA ARG A 209 -25.19 -35.96 4.56
C ARG A 209 -26.56 -35.35 4.33
N GLN A 210 -26.70 -34.32 3.50
CA GLN A 210 -28.01 -33.82 3.08
C GLN A 210 -28.78 -34.90 2.28
N ARG A 211 -28.10 -35.69 1.44
CA ARG A 211 -28.70 -36.86 0.77
C ARG A 211 -29.01 -38.03 1.73
N LEU A 212 -28.15 -38.32 2.70
CA LEU A 212 -28.31 -39.42 3.66
C LEU A 212 -29.28 -39.10 4.81
N ALA A 213 -29.39 -37.85 5.25
CA ALA A 213 -30.37 -37.41 6.24
C ALA A 213 -31.81 -37.49 5.70
N GLU A 214 -31.99 -37.29 4.39
CA GLU A 214 -33.27 -37.55 3.69
C GLU A 214 -33.62 -39.06 3.70
N ILE A 215 -32.61 -39.93 3.57
CA ILE A 215 -32.75 -41.40 3.62
C ILE A 215 -32.93 -41.93 5.06
N GLN A 216 -32.30 -41.31 6.05
CA GLN A 216 -32.35 -41.71 7.46
C GLN A 216 -33.66 -41.31 8.13
N ARG A 217 -34.26 -40.17 7.76
CA ARG A 217 -35.64 -39.81 8.15
C ARG A 217 -36.66 -40.88 7.74
N GLN A 218 -36.46 -41.57 6.62
CA GLN A 218 -37.31 -42.67 6.18
C GLN A 218 -37.07 -43.98 6.98
N LYS A 219 -35.88 -44.19 7.55
CA LYS A 219 -35.54 -45.40 8.33
C LYS A 219 -35.85 -45.27 9.83
N ASP A 220 -35.76 -44.07 10.39
CA ASP A 220 -36.03 -43.83 11.81
C ASP A 220 -37.54 -43.91 12.13
N GLU A 221 -38.43 -43.69 11.15
CA GLU A 221 -39.87 -44.00 11.24
C GLU A 221 -40.15 -45.52 11.31
N GLU A 222 -39.28 -46.37 10.77
CA GLU A 222 -39.37 -47.84 10.84
C GLU A 222 -38.81 -48.41 12.17
N ALA A 223 -37.71 -47.86 12.69
CA ALA A 223 -37.08 -48.32 13.93
C ALA A 223 -37.85 -47.93 15.20
N ALA A 224 -38.62 -46.84 15.17
CA ALA A 224 -39.51 -46.43 16.26
C ALA A 224 -40.72 -47.38 16.45
N ARG A 225 -41.06 -48.22 15.45
CA ARG A 225 -42.02 -49.32 15.60
C ARG A 225 -41.44 -50.55 16.31
N LEU A 226 -40.12 -50.76 16.29
CA LEU A 226 -39.45 -51.94 16.84
C LEU A 226 -39.02 -51.81 18.32
N ARG A 227 -38.84 -50.59 18.84
CA ARG A 227 -38.46 -50.36 20.26
C ARG A 227 -39.61 -50.40 21.27
N ARG A 228 -40.86 -50.63 20.83
CA ARG A 228 -42.00 -50.86 21.74
C ARG A 228 -42.17 -52.33 22.14
N ILE A 229 -41.28 -53.23 21.72
CA ILE A 229 -41.40 -54.69 21.96
C ILE A 229 -40.34 -55.23 22.96
N GLU A 230 -39.37 -54.42 23.41
CA GLU A 230 -38.28 -54.89 24.30
C GLU A 230 -38.32 -54.36 25.75
N GLU A 231 -39.18 -53.39 26.09
CA GLU A 231 -39.24 -52.80 27.45
C GLU A 231 -40.25 -53.49 28.39
N GLU A 232 -40.75 -54.69 28.05
CA GLU A 232 -41.72 -55.45 28.88
C GLU A 232 -41.12 -56.62 29.70
N LYS A 233 -39.78 -56.75 29.84
CA LYS A 233 -39.18 -57.98 30.41
C LYS A 233 -38.11 -57.89 31.50
N ALA A 234 -37.92 -56.75 32.18
CA ALA A 234 -36.92 -56.70 33.27
C ALA A 234 -37.30 -55.83 34.49
N ALA A 235 -38.57 -55.88 34.90
CA ALA A 235 -39.03 -55.28 36.17
C ALA A 235 -39.97 -56.21 36.93
N ALA A 236 -39.47 -57.39 37.34
CA ALA A 236 -40.16 -58.27 38.28
C ALA A 236 -39.17 -59.23 38.98
N GLU A 237 -38.75 -58.88 40.20
CA GLU A 237 -38.46 -59.80 41.32
C GLU A 237 -38.09 -58.98 42.58
N ARG A 238 -39.09 -58.60 43.39
CA ARG A 238 -39.43 -59.17 44.72
C ARG A 238 -38.44 -58.75 45.83
N ASN A 239 -38.77 -57.81 46.73
CA ASN A 239 -39.72 -57.87 47.86
C ASN A 239 -39.62 -59.07 48.83
N ALA A 240 -39.54 -58.69 50.12
CA ALA A 240 -40.10 -59.32 51.33
C ALA A 240 -39.26 -60.32 52.16
N ALA A 241 -38.99 -59.93 53.42
CA ALA A 241 -39.33 -60.68 54.65
C ALA A 241 -38.82 -59.93 55.91
N ILE A 242 -39.41 -59.90 57.12
CA ILE A 242 -40.67 -60.30 57.79
C ILE A 242 -40.51 -59.72 59.23
N ALA A 243 -41.47 -58.93 59.76
CA ALA A 243 -42.40 -59.22 60.87
C ALA A 243 -41.76 -59.82 62.17
N SER A 244 -42.09 -59.48 63.42
CA SER A 244 -43.36 -59.07 64.04
C SER A 244 -43.18 -58.90 65.58
N PHE A 245 -44.27 -58.49 66.26
CA PHE A 245 -44.60 -58.64 67.70
C PHE A 245 -44.18 -57.51 68.67
N VAL A 246 -45.01 -56.52 69.07
CA VAL A 246 -46.37 -56.48 69.68
C VAL A 246 -46.39 -56.71 71.21
N LYS A 247 -46.61 -55.59 71.91
CA LYS A 247 -47.54 -55.28 73.02
C LYS A 247 -47.79 -56.33 74.11
N VAL A 248 -47.58 -55.95 75.38
CA VAL A 248 -48.45 -56.27 76.55
C VAL A 248 -48.13 -55.26 77.72
N PHE A 249 -49.06 -54.33 77.99
CA PHE A 249 -49.45 -53.65 79.27
C PHE A 249 -48.53 -52.62 80.04
N GLY A 250 -48.88 -51.31 80.03
CA GLY A 250 -49.74 -50.58 81.00
C GLY A 250 -49.30 -50.10 82.43
N GLY A 251 -48.82 -48.83 82.56
CA GLY A 251 -49.09 -47.76 83.62
C GLY A 251 -48.57 -47.88 85.08
N PRO A 252 -48.12 -46.80 85.81
CA PRO A 252 -48.90 -45.55 86.14
C PRO A 252 -48.14 -44.17 86.22
N ILE A 253 -48.87 -43.04 86.38
CA ILE A 253 -48.64 -41.73 85.69
C ILE A 253 -48.28 -40.42 86.50
N LEU A 254 -48.21 -40.32 87.84
CA LEU A 254 -48.01 -38.99 88.48
C LEU A 254 -46.54 -38.50 88.62
N ILE A 255 -45.60 -39.43 88.82
CA ILE A 255 -44.15 -39.17 88.66
C ILE A 255 -43.85 -38.67 87.23
N ILE A 256 -44.67 -39.05 86.26
CA ILE A 256 -44.48 -38.75 84.84
C ILE A 256 -44.56 -37.25 84.54
N VAL A 257 -45.22 -36.39 85.34
CA VAL A 257 -45.36 -34.95 85.03
C VAL A 257 -44.14 -34.11 85.44
N ILE A 258 -43.57 -34.34 86.64
CA ILE A 258 -42.31 -33.70 87.07
C ILE A 258 -41.12 -34.34 86.36
N LEU A 259 -41.17 -35.66 86.17
CA LEU A 259 -40.30 -36.30 85.21
C LEU A 259 -40.51 -35.69 83.82
N LEU A 260 -41.71 -35.28 83.39
CA LEU A 260 -41.93 -34.65 82.08
C LEU A 260 -41.19 -33.31 81.96
N PHE A 261 -41.24 -32.44 82.96
CA PHE A 261 -40.56 -31.14 82.89
C PHE A 261 -39.03 -31.30 82.92
N MET A 262 -38.51 -32.17 83.80
CA MET A 262 -37.09 -32.53 83.80
C MET A 262 -36.70 -33.25 82.52
N PHE A 263 -37.58 -34.08 81.96
CA PHE A 263 -37.41 -34.79 80.70
C PHE A 263 -37.45 -33.85 79.50
N VAL A 264 -38.24 -32.79 79.52
CA VAL A 264 -38.30 -31.76 78.46
C VAL A 264 -37.06 -30.87 78.53
N ARG A 265 -36.65 -30.40 79.71
CA ARG A 265 -35.39 -29.64 79.87
C ARG A 265 -34.16 -30.49 79.53
N PHE A 266 -34.16 -31.76 79.94
CA PHE A 266 -33.16 -32.75 79.57
C PHE A 266 -33.17 -33.02 78.07
N ARG A 267 -34.32 -33.28 77.44
CA ARG A 267 -34.42 -33.48 75.98
C ARG A 267 -34.01 -32.24 75.21
N SER A 268 -34.34 -31.04 75.66
CA SER A 268 -33.92 -29.79 75.02
C SER A 268 -32.40 -29.59 75.11
N ALA A 269 -31.81 -29.77 76.31
CA ALA A 269 -30.37 -29.71 76.51
C ALA A 269 -29.64 -30.81 75.74
N GLN A 270 -30.17 -32.03 75.72
CA GLN A 270 -29.63 -33.17 74.98
C GLN A 270 -29.74 -32.96 73.47
N THR A 271 -30.82 -32.37 72.96
CA THR A 271 -30.98 -32.06 71.53
C THR A 271 -29.99 -30.97 71.10
N LYS A 272 -29.81 -29.91 71.91
CA LYS A 272 -28.80 -28.86 71.66
C LYS A 272 -27.37 -29.40 71.74
N ALA A 273 -27.07 -30.21 72.75
CA ALA A 273 -25.76 -30.84 72.92
C ALA A 273 -25.46 -31.82 71.76
N ARG A 274 -26.44 -32.63 71.33
CA ARG A 274 -26.32 -33.49 70.15
C ARG A 274 -26.15 -32.69 68.86
N ALA A 275 -26.80 -31.53 68.72
CA ALA A 275 -26.60 -30.64 67.58
C ALA A 275 -25.17 -30.09 67.55
N ILE A 276 -24.63 -29.66 68.69
CA ILE A 276 -23.23 -29.20 68.82
C ILE A 276 -22.26 -30.34 68.51
N ILE A 277 -22.44 -31.53 69.10
CA ILE A 277 -21.59 -32.70 68.80
C ILE A 277 -21.68 -33.07 67.32
N LYS A 278 -22.87 -33.04 66.72
CA LYS A 278 -23.06 -33.29 65.29
C LYS A 278 -22.32 -32.26 64.43
N GLU A 279 -22.37 -30.98 64.80
CA GLU A 279 -21.60 -29.92 64.14
C GLU A 279 -20.10 -30.16 64.27
N ARG A 280 -19.60 -30.50 65.47
CA ARG A 280 -18.18 -30.82 65.71
C ARG A 280 -17.71 -32.03 64.93
N LYS A 281 -18.53 -33.09 64.87
CA LYS A 281 -18.26 -34.28 64.03
C LYS A 281 -18.20 -33.91 62.55
N SER A 282 -19.11 -33.06 62.06
CA SER A 282 -19.08 -32.61 60.66
C SER A 282 -17.85 -31.78 60.30
N LYS A 283 -17.27 -31.03 61.27
CA LYS A 283 -15.99 -30.30 61.10
C LYS A 283 -14.77 -31.21 61.20
N LEU A 284 -14.85 -32.30 61.97
CA LEU A 284 -13.79 -33.31 62.14
C LEU A 284 -13.69 -34.24 60.93
N GLU A 285 -14.81 -34.59 60.31
CA GLU A 285 -14.88 -35.58 59.22
C GLU A 285 -13.92 -35.28 58.04
N PRO A 286 -13.82 -34.03 57.52
CA PRO A 286 -12.81 -33.71 56.50
C PRO A 286 -11.36 -33.90 56.98
N ALA A 287 -11.04 -33.49 58.21
CA ALA A 287 -9.69 -33.61 58.75
C ALA A 287 -9.30 -35.08 59.03
N PHE A 288 -10.26 -35.89 59.48
CA PHE A 288 -10.08 -37.33 59.65
C PHE A 288 -9.88 -38.04 58.32
N ASN A 289 -10.68 -37.72 57.30
CA ASN A 289 -10.51 -38.27 55.95
C ASN A 289 -9.18 -37.85 55.32
N ASN A 290 -8.77 -36.60 55.50
CA ASN A 290 -7.46 -36.08 55.08
C ASN A 290 -6.30 -36.83 55.77
N TYR A 291 -6.41 -37.07 57.07
CA TYR A 291 -5.43 -37.88 57.81
C TYR A 291 -5.38 -39.33 57.30
N LEU A 292 -6.52 -39.99 57.08
CA LEU A 292 -6.57 -41.34 56.52
C LEU A 292 -5.98 -41.41 55.11
N GLN A 293 -6.17 -40.37 54.30
CA GLN A 293 -5.54 -40.27 52.98
C GLN A 293 -4.01 -40.19 53.11
N LEU A 294 -3.49 -39.35 54.01
CA LEU A 294 -2.04 -39.27 54.24
C LEU A 294 -1.46 -40.60 54.71
N GLU A 295 -2.20 -41.32 55.56
CA GLU A 295 -1.82 -42.65 56.04
C GLU A 295 -1.76 -43.67 54.91
N ALA A 296 -2.78 -43.71 54.06
CA ALA A 296 -2.81 -44.59 52.91
C ALA A 296 -1.70 -44.28 51.88
N ASP A 297 -1.45 -42.99 51.61
CA ASP A 297 -0.58 -42.57 50.52
C ASP A 297 0.91 -42.53 50.91
N TYR A 298 1.25 -42.21 52.16
CA TYR A 298 2.63 -41.86 52.54
C TYR A 298 3.19 -42.57 53.78
N LEU A 299 2.38 -43.14 54.67
CA LEU A 299 2.91 -43.71 55.93
C LEU A 299 3.93 -44.83 55.67
N SER A 300 3.59 -45.78 54.80
CA SER A 300 4.49 -46.88 54.42
C SER A 300 5.78 -46.38 53.79
N PHE A 301 5.71 -45.29 53.02
CA PHE A 301 6.89 -44.64 52.44
C PHE A 301 7.74 -43.99 53.52
N LEU A 302 7.16 -43.20 54.43
CA LEU A 302 7.90 -42.57 55.52
C LEU A 302 8.53 -43.59 56.49
N GLN A 303 7.88 -44.74 56.69
CA GLN A 303 8.40 -45.86 57.49
C GLN A 303 9.54 -46.61 56.79
N SER A 304 9.59 -46.62 55.45
CA SER A 304 10.67 -47.29 54.71
C SER A 304 11.96 -46.46 54.63
N LEU A 305 11.90 -45.17 55.00
CA LEU A 305 13.07 -44.29 55.02
C LEU A 305 14.00 -44.63 56.21
N SER A 306 15.21 -45.09 55.89
CA SER A 306 16.24 -45.51 56.87
C SER A 306 17.50 -44.62 56.89
N GLY A 307 17.50 -43.51 56.14
CA GLY A 307 18.69 -42.68 55.91
C GLY A 307 18.87 -41.46 56.81
N ASN A 308 20.13 -41.10 57.11
CA ASN A 308 20.52 -39.82 57.69
C ASN A 308 20.56 -38.74 56.59
N PHE A 309 19.41 -38.19 56.23
CA PHE A 309 19.33 -37.15 55.20
C PHE A 309 20.00 -35.85 55.64
N VAL A 310 20.52 -35.09 54.69
CA VAL A 310 21.12 -33.76 54.89
C VAL A 310 20.47 -32.73 53.96
N GLY A 311 20.82 -31.45 54.14
CA GLY A 311 20.45 -30.38 53.22
C GLY A 311 18.93 -30.22 53.01
N ARG A 312 18.52 -30.04 51.74
CA ARG A 312 17.11 -29.85 51.35
C ARG A 312 16.25 -31.06 51.69
N SER A 313 16.80 -32.26 51.49
CA SER A 313 16.12 -33.52 51.81
C SER A 313 15.76 -33.64 53.28
N ARG A 314 16.70 -33.32 54.18
CA ARG A 314 16.43 -33.29 55.63
C ARG A 314 15.35 -32.28 55.99
N GLN A 315 15.48 -31.06 55.49
CA GLN A 315 14.53 -29.99 55.82
C GLN A 315 13.10 -30.36 55.37
N SER A 316 12.96 -30.89 54.16
CA SER A 316 11.65 -31.28 53.61
C SER A 316 11.03 -32.44 54.40
N ILE A 317 11.82 -33.46 54.76
CA ILE A 317 11.30 -34.63 55.48
C ILE A 317 10.98 -34.31 56.94
N ASP A 318 11.78 -33.47 57.61
CA ASP A 318 11.52 -33.04 58.98
C ASP A 318 10.22 -32.21 59.03
N GLN A 319 10.05 -31.26 58.10
CA GLN A 319 8.81 -30.49 57.98
C GLN A 319 7.59 -31.39 57.69
N ALA A 320 7.74 -32.38 56.81
CA ALA A 320 6.68 -33.34 56.50
C ALA A 320 6.30 -34.17 57.73
N LYS A 321 7.29 -34.73 58.45
CA LYS A 321 7.07 -35.54 59.65
C LYS A 321 6.45 -34.74 60.79
N THR A 322 6.90 -33.49 61.01
CA THR A 322 6.31 -32.61 62.02
C THR A 322 4.85 -32.27 61.69
N ALA A 323 4.55 -31.89 60.44
CA ALA A 323 3.19 -31.55 60.03
C ALA A 323 2.25 -32.77 60.11
N TYR A 324 2.71 -33.92 59.62
CA TYR A 324 1.99 -35.20 59.67
C TYR A 324 1.73 -35.62 61.12
N GLY A 325 2.79 -35.68 61.93
CA GLY A 325 2.74 -36.07 63.34
C GLY A 325 1.78 -35.19 64.14
N THR A 326 1.88 -33.87 63.94
CA THR A 326 1.02 -32.89 64.62
C THR A 326 -0.43 -33.05 64.20
N LEU A 327 -0.70 -33.29 62.91
CA LEU A 327 -2.05 -33.59 62.43
C LEU A 327 -2.61 -34.88 63.05
N SER A 328 -1.83 -35.96 63.09
CA SER A 328 -2.25 -37.25 63.65
C SER A 328 -2.61 -37.15 65.14
N ALA A 329 -1.78 -36.45 65.93
CA ALA A 329 -2.00 -36.22 67.35
C ALA A 329 -3.26 -35.39 67.59
N ARG A 330 -3.44 -34.32 66.80
CA ARG A 330 -4.62 -33.45 66.91
C ARG A 330 -5.90 -34.18 66.51
N VAL A 331 -5.91 -34.92 65.41
CA VAL A 331 -7.08 -35.70 64.97
C VAL A 331 -7.49 -36.70 66.04
N ARG A 332 -6.53 -37.49 66.58
CA ARG A 332 -6.82 -38.46 67.63
C ARG A 332 -7.34 -37.80 68.92
N LYS A 333 -6.69 -36.73 69.38
CA LYS A 333 -7.11 -36.00 70.59
C LYS A 333 -8.51 -35.42 70.46
N VAL A 334 -8.83 -34.89 69.27
CA VAL A 334 -10.16 -34.34 68.97
C VAL A 334 -11.21 -35.45 68.90
N VAL A 335 -10.93 -36.58 68.25
CA VAL A 335 -11.82 -37.76 68.23
C VAL A 335 -12.12 -38.21 69.66
N GLU A 336 -11.08 -38.44 70.47
CA GLU A 336 -11.24 -38.88 71.88
C GLU A 336 -12.07 -37.88 72.70
N THR A 337 -11.86 -36.58 72.50
CA THR A 337 -12.60 -35.52 73.21
C THR A 337 -14.07 -35.45 72.78
N VAL A 338 -14.35 -35.51 71.47
CA VAL A 338 -15.71 -35.43 70.92
C VAL A 338 -16.50 -36.69 71.23
N GLU A 339 -15.92 -37.88 71.08
CA GLU A 339 -16.55 -39.16 71.45
C GLU A 339 -16.72 -39.30 72.97
N GLY A 340 -15.76 -38.83 73.76
CA GLY A 340 -15.88 -38.80 75.22
C GLY A 340 -17.03 -37.89 75.68
N ALA A 341 -17.15 -36.70 75.09
CA ALA A 341 -18.27 -35.80 75.34
C ALA A 341 -19.61 -36.39 74.88
N GLU A 342 -19.65 -37.06 73.74
CA GLU A 342 -20.84 -37.76 73.25
C GLU A 342 -21.29 -38.87 74.20
N LYS A 343 -20.37 -39.75 74.64
CA LYS A 343 -20.65 -40.82 75.62
C LYS A 343 -21.15 -40.24 76.94
N GLU A 344 -20.58 -39.13 77.41
CA GLU A 344 -21.05 -38.43 78.61
C GLU A 344 -22.47 -37.84 78.43
N ILE A 345 -22.81 -37.35 77.23
CA ILE A 345 -24.15 -36.86 76.87
C ILE A 345 -25.16 -38.01 76.70
N GLU A 346 -24.72 -39.18 76.22
CA GLU A 346 -25.55 -40.38 76.04
C GLU A 346 -25.82 -41.10 77.37
N ALA A 347 -24.83 -41.18 78.25
CA ALA A 347 -24.97 -41.76 79.59
C ALA A 347 -25.72 -40.84 80.57
N ALA A 348 -25.94 -39.57 80.20
CA ALA A 348 -26.69 -38.62 81.00
C ALA A 348 -28.17 -39.04 81.09
N ASN A 349 -28.72 -38.97 82.29
CA ASN A 349 -30.16 -39.12 82.56
C ASN A 349 -30.79 -37.78 82.93
N MET A 350 -32.11 -37.78 83.11
CA MET A 350 -32.89 -36.56 83.34
C MET A 350 -32.51 -35.71 84.58
N PHE A 351 -31.71 -36.23 85.51
CA PHE A 351 -31.20 -35.49 86.68
C PHE A 351 -29.80 -34.89 86.46
N SER A 352 -29.17 -35.15 85.32
CA SER A 352 -27.74 -34.87 85.08
C SER A 352 -27.46 -33.76 84.06
N VAL A 353 -28.37 -32.79 83.94
CA VAL A 353 -28.25 -31.66 83.01
C VAL A 353 -26.94 -30.87 83.19
N GLY A 354 -26.41 -30.76 84.42
CA GLY A 354 -25.09 -30.14 84.67
C GLY A 354 -23.92 -30.90 84.03
N ARG A 355 -23.99 -32.24 83.95
CA ARG A 355 -22.99 -33.07 83.25
C ARG A 355 -23.05 -32.86 81.74
N ILE A 356 -24.23 -32.68 81.16
CA ILE A 356 -24.39 -32.33 79.74
C ILE A 356 -23.72 -30.96 79.46
N HIS A 357 -23.89 -29.96 80.33
CA HIS A 357 -23.23 -28.66 80.15
C HIS A 357 -21.70 -28.76 80.28
N ALA A 358 -21.20 -29.58 81.22
CA ALA A 358 -19.76 -29.84 81.35
C ALA A 358 -19.19 -30.57 80.12
N ALA A 359 -19.89 -31.56 79.58
CA ALA A 359 -19.51 -32.27 78.36
C ALA A 359 -19.52 -31.34 77.12
N VAL A 360 -20.53 -30.46 77.01
CA VAL A 360 -20.56 -29.43 75.96
C VAL A 360 -19.42 -28.41 76.13
N ALA A 361 -19.08 -28.02 77.36
CA ALA A 361 -17.96 -27.10 77.62
C ALA A 361 -16.61 -27.71 77.17
N LYS A 362 -16.40 -29.03 77.34
CA LYS A 362 -15.21 -29.74 76.84
C LYS A 362 -15.00 -29.61 75.32
N VAL A 363 -16.08 -29.47 74.55
CA VAL A 363 -16.05 -29.37 73.07
C VAL A 363 -16.36 -27.97 72.54
N THR A 364 -16.46 -26.97 73.41
CA THR A 364 -16.78 -25.58 73.01
C THR A 364 -15.85 -24.52 73.60
N THR A 365 -15.41 -24.68 74.86
CA THR A 365 -14.62 -23.64 75.56
C THR A 365 -13.37 -24.17 76.25
N ALA A 366 -13.26 -25.48 76.48
CA ALA A 366 -12.07 -26.08 77.07
C ALA A 366 -10.87 -25.99 76.12
N LYS A 367 -9.70 -25.72 76.69
CA LYS A 367 -8.43 -25.88 75.99
C LYS A 367 -7.96 -27.33 76.11
N LEU A 368 -7.50 -27.88 75.00
CA LEU A 368 -6.96 -29.22 74.89
C LEU A 368 -5.45 -29.12 74.77
N THR A 369 -4.73 -29.85 75.62
CA THR A 369 -3.28 -30.03 75.50
C THR A 369 -3.03 -31.23 74.60
N VAL A 370 -2.39 -30.98 73.46
CA VAL A 370 -1.97 -31.99 72.48
C VAL A 370 -0.47 -32.17 72.61
N THR A 371 -0.04 -33.43 72.71
CA THR A 371 1.36 -33.84 72.92
C THR A 371 1.73 -34.97 71.95
N GLY A 372 3.03 -35.33 71.91
CA GLY A 372 3.50 -36.50 71.17
C GLY A 372 2.89 -37.83 71.63
N ASP A 373 2.37 -37.89 72.87
CA ASP A 373 1.62 -39.06 73.37
C ASP A 373 0.26 -39.20 72.69
N ASP A 374 -0.31 -38.13 72.12
CA ASP A 374 -1.59 -38.21 71.43
C ASP A 374 -1.47 -38.78 70.01
N VAL A 375 -0.25 -39.06 69.51
CA VAL A 375 -0.03 -39.79 68.24
C VAL A 375 -0.51 -41.26 68.37
N PRO A 376 -1.15 -41.85 67.35
CA PRO A 376 -1.49 -43.28 67.32
C PRO A 376 -0.29 -44.19 67.65
N LEU A 377 -0.49 -45.23 68.47
CA LEU A 377 0.59 -46.11 68.95
C LEU A 377 1.47 -46.66 67.83
N ALA A 378 0.88 -47.06 66.70
CA ALA A 378 1.59 -47.60 65.55
C ALA A 378 2.50 -46.58 64.83
N GLN A 379 2.39 -45.30 65.15
CA GLN A 379 3.12 -44.20 64.50
C GLN A 379 3.98 -43.39 65.50
N ARG A 380 3.93 -43.72 66.80
CA ARG A 380 4.65 -42.98 67.85
C ARG A 380 6.16 -42.99 67.65
N ASP A 381 6.74 -44.11 67.24
CA ASP A 381 8.19 -44.21 67.00
C ASP A 381 8.66 -43.26 65.89
N LEU A 382 7.79 -42.92 64.94
CA LEU A 382 8.11 -42.06 63.81
C LEU A 382 7.86 -40.57 64.08
N PHE A 383 6.82 -40.25 64.88
CA PHE A 383 6.33 -38.87 65.01
C PHE A 383 6.33 -38.30 66.44
N SER A 384 6.33 -39.11 67.49
CA SER A 384 6.13 -38.60 68.87
C SER A 384 7.19 -37.57 69.29
N GLY A 385 8.45 -37.75 68.85
CA GLY A 385 9.55 -36.84 69.15
C GLY A 385 9.56 -35.52 68.36
N VAL A 386 8.70 -35.36 67.35
CA VAL A 386 8.61 -34.15 66.52
C VAL A 386 7.34 -33.33 66.75
N VAL A 387 6.41 -33.83 67.57
CA VAL A 387 5.18 -33.11 67.96
C VAL A 387 5.46 -32.27 69.20
N SER A 388 5.37 -30.95 69.07
CA SER A 388 5.51 -30.03 70.20
C SER A 388 4.22 -29.97 71.02
N GLU A 389 4.34 -29.88 72.34
CA GLU A 389 3.20 -29.67 73.23
C GLU A 389 2.50 -28.34 72.90
N SER A 390 1.19 -28.39 72.69
CA SER A 390 0.37 -27.21 72.39
C SER A 390 -0.96 -27.25 73.12
N THR A 391 -1.36 -26.12 73.71
CA THR A 391 -2.64 -26.00 74.44
C THR A 391 -3.55 -25.02 73.71
N MET A 392 -4.59 -25.55 73.05
CA MET A 392 -5.44 -24.80 72.12
C MET A 392 -6.91 -25.21 72.25
N THR A 393 -7.83 -24.33 71.88
CA THR A 393 -9.25 -24.63 71.80
C THR A 393 -9.55 -25.52 70.60
N LEU A 394 -10.71 -26.19 70.62
CA LEU A 394 -11.11 -27.07 69.54
C LEU A 394 -11.26 -26.36 68.18
N GLU A 395 -11.67 -25.08 68.17
CA GLU A 395 -11.79 -24.29 66.93
C GLU A 395 -10.43 -23.90 66.34
N GLU A 396 -9.45 -23.56 67.18
CA GLU A 396 -8.07 -23.28 66.76
C GLU A 396 -7.44 -24.54 66.14
N ILE A 397 -7.69 -25.71 66.74
CA ILE A 397 -7.25 -26.99 66.20
C ILE A 397 -7.87 -27.25 64.82
N PHE A 398 -9.18 -27.07 64.64
CA PHE A 398 -9.82 -27.26 63.34
C PHE A 398 -9.31 -26.29 62.26
N ALA A 399 -9.03 -25.04 62.62
CA ALA A 399 -8.52 -24.04 61.67
C ALA A 399 -7.13 -24.39 61.11
N GLU A 400 -6.28 -25.03 61.91
CA GLU A 400 -4.90 -25.38 61.51
C GLU A 400 -4.78 -26.77 60.85
N MET A 401 -5.75 -27.67 61.05
CA MET A 401 -5.69 -29.05 60.53
C MET A 401 -5.53 -29.12 59.01
N GLN A 402 -6.21 -28.26 58.26
CA GLN A 402 -6.09 -28.24 56.80
C GLN A 402 -4.69 -27.80 56.34
N ALA A 403 -4.13 -26.76 56.96
CA ALA A 403 -2.79 -26.28 56.63
C ALA A 403 -1.70 -27.33 56.94
N LEU A 404 -1.87 -28.08 58.04
CA LEU A 404 -0.99 -29.20 58.38
C LEU A 404 -1.09 -30.33 57.35
N PHE A 405 -2.30 -30.66 56.90
CA PHE A 405 -2.50 -31.65 55.84
C PHE A 405 -1.85 -31.21 54.53
N ASP A 406 -2.09 -29.98 54.06
CA ASP A 406 -1.54 -29.49 52.79
C ASP A 406 0.00 -29.48 52.82
N THR A 407 0.59 -29.06 53.95
CA THR A 407 2.05 -29.06 54.15
C THR A 407 2.61 -30.48 54.18
N ALA A 408 1.99 -31.39 54.94
CA ALA A 408 2.43 -32.78 55.02
C ALA A 408 2.32 -33.47 53.65
N LYS A 409 1.20 -33.27 52.94
CA LYS A 409 0.94 -33.86 51.62
C LYS A 409 1.93 -33.37 50.58
N SER A 410 2.11 -32.06 50.44
CA SER A 410 3.03 -31.48 49.44
C SER A 410 4.45 -31.98 49.68
N ASN A 411 4.95 -31.86 50.91
CA ASN A 411 6.33 -32.22 51.21
C ASN A 411 6.58 -33.75 51.11
N CYS A 412 5.61 -34.59 51.49
CA CYS A 412 5.71 -36.04 51.29
C CYS A 412 5.69 -36.40 49.80
N ALA A 413 4.80 -35.77 49.01
CA ALA A 413 4.69 -36.00 47.58
C ALA A 413 5.97 -35.58 46.82
N ASP A 414 6.45 -34.35 47.06
CA ASP A 414 7.64 -33.81 46.42
C ASP A 414 8.88 -34.64 46.76
N PHE A 415 9.04 -35.02 48.03
CA PHE A 415 10.15 -35.85 48.48
C PHE A 415 10.08 -37.27 47.88
N MET A 416 8.91 -37.91 47.90
CA MET A 416 8.72 -39.23 47.31
C MET A 416 8.95 -39.23 45.80
N GLN A 417 8.50 -38.18 45.09
CA GLN A 417 8.73 -38.04 43.66
C GLN A 417 10.21 -37.84 43.34
N ALA A 418 10.90 -36.97 44.07
CA ALA A 418 12.33 -36.75 43.87
C ALA A 418 13.17 -37.98 44.20
N PHE A 419 12.79 -38.72 45.25
CA PHE A 419 13.44 -39.98 45.62
C PHE A 419 13.32 -41.03 44.51
N LYS A 420 12.09 -41.28 44.03
CA LYS A 420 11.84 -42.21 42.91
C LYS A 420 12.47 -41.73 41.60
N GLY A 421 12.44 -40.43 41.34
CA GLY A 421 13.04 -39.81 40.17
C GLY A 421 14.57 -39.95 40.16
N ALA A 422 15.24 -39.74 41.29
CA ALA A 422 16.68 -39.94 41.41
C ALA A 422 17.06 -41.41 41.17
N GLU A 423 16.30 -42.38 41.71
CA GLU A 423 16.53 -43.80 41.44
C GLU A 423 16.37 -44.17 39.96
N GLN A 424 15.38 -43.57 39.28
CA GLN A 424 15.18 -43.77 37.85
C GLN A 424 16.31 -43.16 37.04
N ASN A 425 16.68 -41.90 37.33
CA ASN A 425 17.77 -41.21 36.65
C ASN A 425 19.11 -41.95 36.83
N LYS A 426 19.34 -42.61 37.97
CA LYS A 426 20.50 -43.49 38.14
C LYS A 426 20.51 -44.62 37.11
N LYS A 427 19.40 -45.34 36.95
CA LYS A 427 19.29 -46.44 35.97
C LYS A 427 19.52 -45.92 34.55
N ASP A 428 18.98 -44.75 34.24
CA ASP A 428 19.09 -44.15 32.91
C ASP A 428 20.54 -43.70 32.62
N ILE A 429 21.20 -43.03 33.56
CA ILE A 429 22.63 -42.66 33.44
C ILE A 429 23.51 -43.90 33.31
N GLU A 430 23.29 -44.95 34.12
CA GLU A 430 24.05 -46.21 34.02
C GLU A 430 23.85 -46.89 32.65
N ALA A 431 22.62 -46.90 32.14
CA ALA A 431 22.32 -47.42 30.81
C ALA A 431 22.98 -46.61 29.69
N LEU A 432 22.94 -45.28 29.75
CA LEU A 432 23.56 -44.38 28.77
C LEU A 432 25.10 -44.50 28.79
N VAL A 433 25.72 -44.58 29.96
CA VAL A 433 27.17 -44.83 30.09
C VAL A 433 27.54 -46.18 29.48
N GLY A 434 26.73 -47.22 29.72
CA GLY A 434 26.89 -48.53 29.07
C GLY A 434 26.85 -48.45 27.55
N LYS A 435 25.97 -47.62 26.96
CA LYS A 435 25.92 -47.38 25.52
C LYS A 435 27.17 -46.64 25.01
N VAL A 436 27.67 -45.64 25.73
CA VAL A 436 28.91 -44.94 25.38
C VAL A 436 30.11 -45.90 25.35
N GLU A 437 30.23 -46.79 26.34
CA GLU A 437 31.28 -47.82 26.34
C GLU A 437 31.13 -48.83 25.18
N ALA A 438 29.89 -49.20 24.81
CA ALA A 438 29.65 -50.02 23.62
C ALA A 438 30.08 -49.29 22.32
N LEU A 439 29.74 -48.00 22.19
CA LEU A 439 30.13 -47.18 21.05
C LEU A 439 31.63 -46.97 20.95
N LYS A 440 32.35 -46.95 22.07
CA LYS A 440 33.82 -46.88 22.08
C LYS A 440 34.43 -48.06 21.32
N THR A 441 33.86 -49.25 21.47
CA THR A 441 34.26 -50.44 20.70
C THR A 441 33.93 -50.28 19.21
N GLU A 442 32.78 -49.72 18.88
CA GLU A 442 32.37 -49.49 17.49
C GLU A 442 33.20 -48.41 16.77
N LEU A 443 33.69 -47.40 17.49
CA LEU A 443 34.65 -46.42 16.96
C LEU A 443 35.95 -47.12 16.53
N VAL A 444 36.51 -47.96 17.41
CA VAL A 444 37.76 -48.68 17.12
C VAL A 444 37.61 -49.61 15.93
N LYS A 445 36.48 -50.32 15.79
CA LYS A 445 36.20 -51.16 14.60
C LYS A 445 36.26 -50.37 13.28
N ARG A 446 35.94 -49.07 13.32
CA ARG A 446 35.98 -48.16 12.17
C ARG A 446 37.27 -47.35 12.08
N SER A 447 38.28 -47.73 12.85
CA SER A 447 39.57 -47.03 12.94
C SER A 447 39.42 -45.56 13.38
N LEU A 448 38.40 -45.26 14.19
CA LEU A 448 38.26 -43.98 14.90
C LEU A 448 38.80 -44.12 16.32
N VAL A 449 39.15 -42.98 16.94
CA VAL A 449 39.70 -42.91 18.30
C VAL A 449 38.73 -42.26 19.27
N PHE A 450 38.81 -42.64 20.55
CA PHE A 450 37.96 -42.08 21.60
C PHE A 450 38.51 -40.78 22.19
N ASP A 451 39.79 -40.48 21.97
CA ASP A 451 40.51 -39.33 22.55
C ASP A 451 39.77 -37.99 22.45
N PRO A 452 39.12 -37.63 21.32
CA PRO A 452 38.38 -36.37 21.22
C PRO A 452 37.18 -36.27 22.18
N PHE A 453 36.61 -37.41 22.58
CA PHE A 453 35.46 -37.48 23.49
C PHE A 453 35.90 -37.65 24.96
N GLN A 454 37.14 -38.05 25.20
CA GLN A 454 37.67 -38.40 26.53
C GLN A 454 37.51 -37.28 27.57
N PRO A 455 37.77 -35.99 27.30
CA PRO A 455 37.61 -34.93 28.31
C PRO A 455 36.15 -34.81 28.78
N ARG A 456 35.20 -34.81 27.84
CA ARG A 456 33.77 -34.73 28.14
C ARG A 456 33.28 -35.97 28.89
N TYR A 457 33.79 -37.15 28.53
CA TYR A 457 33.45 -38.39 29.22
C TYR A 457 34.00 -38.43 30.65
N ALA A 458 35.18 -37.85 30.90
CA ALA A 458 35.73 -37.71 32.24
C ALA A 458 34.89 -36.75 33.11
N ASP A 459 34.39 -35.65 32.55
CA ASP A 459 33.48 -34.74 33.26
C ASP A 459 32.13 -35.40 33.56
N VAL A 460 31.58 -36.19 32.63
CA VAL A 460 30.39 -37.03 32.86
C VAL A 460 30.63 -38.02 34.00
N SER A 461 31.78 -38.69 34.01
CA SER A 461 32.12 -39.65 35.05
C SER A 461 32.19 -38.99 36.43
N ARG A 462 32.82 -37.81 36.52
CA ARG A 462 32.87 -37.01 37.75
C ARG A 462 31.47 -36.58 38.20
N GLY A 463 30.64 -36.09 37.28
CA GLY A 463 29.26 -35.69 37.56
C GLY A 463 28.38 -36.85 38.02
N ARG A 464 28.57 -38.04 37.43
CA ARG A 464 27.91 -39.29 37.87
C ARG A 464 28.32 -39.66 39.29
N ASP A 465 29.60 -39.61 39.61
CA ASP A 465 30.08 -39.97 40.95
C ASP A 465 29.57 -38.98 42.01
N GLU A 466 29.52 -37.68 41.69
CA GLU A 466 28.87 -36.66 42.54
C GLU A 466 27.36 -36.91 42.73
N PHE A 467 26.65 -37.27 41.66
CA PHE A 467 25.24 -37.63 41.72
C PHE A 467 25.00 -38.85 42.62
N MET A 468 25.82 -39.89 42.47
CA MET A 468 25.73 -41.11 43.27
C MET A 468 25.99 -40.86 44.76
N ALA A 469 26.94 -39.98 45.10
CA ALA A 469 27.18 -39.54 46.48
C ALA A 469 25.99 -38.77 47.08
N LEU A 470 25.30 -37.96 46.26
CA LEU A 470 24.12 -37.20 46.69
C LEU A 470 22.87 -38.06 46.82
N MET A 471 22.68 -39.12 46.01
CA MET A 471 21.47 -39.94 46.11
C MET A 471 21.25 -40.54 47.50
N VAL A 472 22.32 -40.89 48.21
CA VAL A 472 22.24 -41.53 49.53
C VAL A 472 21.95 -40.51 50.64
N SER A 473 22.32 -39.24 50.43
CA SER A 473 22.36 -38.21 51.48
C SER A 473 21.38 -37.05 51.25
N ASP A 474 21.17 -36.63 50.00
CA ASP A 474 20.25 -35.56 49.57
C ASP A 474 19.58 -35.85 48.20
N PRO A 475 18.61 -36.80 48.13
CA PRO A 475 17.89 -37.17 46.91
C PRO A 475 17.26 -36.00 46.13
N LEU A 476 16.74 -34.98 46.82
CA LEU A 476 16.15 -33.81 46.17
C LEU A 476 17.17 -33.03 45.33
N THR A 477 18.38 -32.85 45.86
CA THR A 477 19.47 -32.20 45.12
C THR A 477 20.06 -33.12 44.06
N ALA A 478 20.12 -34.43 44.34
CA ALA A 478 20.58 -35.43 43.37
C ALA A 478 19.71 -35.43 42.10
N TYR A 479 18.37 -35.41 42.26
CA TYR A 479 17.42 -35.39 41.14
C TYR A 479 17.67 -34.22 40.17
N THR A 480 17.91 -33.01 40.68
CA THR A 480 18.23 -31.84 39.84
C THR A 480 19.59 -31.96 39.15
N LYS A 481 20.61 -32.50 39.83
CA LYS A 481 21.94 -32.67 39.22
C LYS A 481 21.99 -33.77 38.15
N SER A 482 21.22 -34.85 38.30
CA SER A 482 21.21 -35.96 37.33
C SER A 482 20.85 -35.53 35.92
N GLU A 483 19.93 -34.59 35.74
CA GLU A 483 19.48 -34.12 34.42
C GLU A 483 20.63 -33.51 33.60
N THR A 484 21.60 -32.88 34.27
CA THR A 484 22.79 -32.32 33.61
C THR A 484 23.75 -33.43 33.18
N VAL A 485 23.91 -34.46 34.01
CA VAL A 485 24.77 -35.63 33.71
C VAL A 485 24.18 -36.44 32.55
N GLU A 486 22.87 -36.70 32.59
CA GLU A 486 22.13 -37.42 31.54
C GLU A 486 22.30 -36.75 30.17
N ARG A 487 21.99 -35.45 30.06
CA ARG A 487 22.17 -34.68 28.81
C ARG A 487 23.60 -34.70 28.30
N ALA A 488 24.58 -34.64 29.20
CA ALA A 488 25.99 -34.67 28.82
C ALA A 488 26.38 -36.04 28.25
N VAL A 489 25.85 -37.15 28.80
CA VAL A 489 26.08 -38.51 28.28
C VAL A 489 25.39 -38.68 26.92
N GLU A 490 24.13 -38.24 26.79
CA GLU A 490 23.39 -38.28 25.52
C GLU A 490 24.10 -37.52 24.41
N ALA A 491 24.66 -36.35 24.71
CA ALA A 491 25.42 -35.56 23.74
C ALA A 491 26.68 -36.30 23.28
N ILE A 492 27.40 -36.98 24.18
CA ILE A 492 28.57 -37.80 23.81
C ILE A 492 28.12 -38.99 22.96
N GLU A 493 27.05 -39.70 23.36
CA GLU A 493 26.49 -40.81 22.59
C GLU A 493 26.14 -40.39 21.16
N ALA A 494 25.42 -39.26 21.02
CA ALA A 494 25.01 -38.72 19.73
C ALA A 494 26.20 -38.29 18.85
N ASP A 495 27.25 -37.71 19.44
CA ASP A 495 28.46 -37.34 18.70
C ASP A 495 29.23 -38.58 18.23
N MET A 496 29.37 -39.61 19.07
CA MET A 496 30.03 -40.86 18.68
C MET A 496 29.27 -41.59 17.57
N ARG A 497 27.94 -41.66 17.65
CA ARG A 497 27.08 -42.20 16.57
C ARG A 497 27.28 -41.44 15.27
N ARG A 498 27.27 -40.10 15.32
CA ARG A 498 27.51 -39.26 14.15
C ARG A 498 28.89 -39.49 13.55
N ALA A 499 29.93 -39.65 14.36
CA ALA A 499 31.28 -39.95 13.89
C ALA A 499 31.32 -41.29 13.12
N ILE A 500 30.64 -42.31 13.68
CA ILE A 500 30.50 -43.65 13.08
C ILE A 500 29.75 -43.57 11.75
N GLU A 501 28.56 -42.97 11.73
CA GLU A 501 27.73 -42.83 10.53
C GLU A 501 28.46 -42.05 9.43
N LEU A 502 29.15 -40.96 9.80
CA LEU A 502 29.92 -40.17 8.85
C LEU A 502 31.06 -41.00 8.26
N LYS A 503 31.81 -41.75 9.09
CA LYS A 503 32.88 -42.65 8.64
C LYS A 503 32.36 -43.74 7.69
N ASP A 504 31.24 -44.37 8.01
CA ASP A 504 30.62 -45.40 7.16
C ASP A 504 30.18 -44.81 5.81
N SER A 505 29.67 -43.58 5.80
CA SER A 505 29.23 -42.91 4.58
C SER A 505 30.38 -42.53 3.62
N LEU A 506 31.64 -42.49 4.09
CA LEU A 506 32.80 -42.14 3.24
C LEU A 506 33.08 -43.20 2.16
N VAL A 507 32.60 -44.43 2.33
CA VAL A 507 32.71 -45.48 1.30
C VAL A 507 32.02 -45.05 0.00
N GLU A 508 30.87 -44.37 0.10
CA GLU A 508 30.16 -43.86 -1.08
C GLU A 508 30.90 -42.67 -1.70
N THR A 509 31.51 -41.81 -0.88
CA THR A 509 32.36 -40.71 -1.37
C THR A 509 33.59 -41.26 -2.12
N GLU A 510 34.25 -42.29 -1.59
CA GLU A 510 35.36 -42.98 -2.27
C GLU A 510 34.89 -43.62 -3.59
N ARG A 511 33.74 -44.29 -3.60
CA ARG A 511 33.14 -44.85 -4.82
C ARG A 511 32.86 -43.78 -5.87
N LYS A 512 32.39 -42.59 -5.48
CA LYS A 512 32.21 -41.45 -6.38
C LYS A 512 33.54 -41.01 -6.99
N ILE A 513 34.60 -40.89 -6.19
CA ILE A 513 35.94 -40.52 -6.67
C ILE A 513 36.48 -41.57 -7.65
N ILE A 514 36.33 -42.86 -7.35
CA ILE A 514 36.70 -43.96 -8.24
C ILE A 514 35.90 -43.90 -9.55
N THR A 515 34.61 -43.62 -9.47
CA THR A 515 33.74 -43.47 -10.65
C THR A 515 34.17 -42.27 -11.50
N ALA A 516 34.51 -41.14 -10.88
CA ALA A 516 35.03 -39.96 -11.57
C ALA A 516 36.36 -40.28 -12.28
N GLN A 517 37.30 -40.94 -11.60
CA GLN A 517 38.54 -41.43 -12.21
C GLN A 517 38.25 -42.35 -13.41
N GLY A 518 37.34 -43.32 -13.25
CA GLY A 518 36.97 -44.25 -14.32
C GLY A 518 36.38 -43.54 -15.55
N LYS A 519 35.59 -42.48 -15.35
CA LYS A 519 35.07 -41.64 -16.45
C LYS A 519 36.19 -40.84 -17.14
N ILE A 520 37.14 -40.30 -16.37
CA ILE A 520 38.31 -39.60 -16.92
C ILE A 520 39.15 -40.57 -17.76
N ASP A 521 39.44 -41.76 -17.23
CA ASP A 521 40.20 -42.80 -17.92
C ASP A 521 39.47 -43.28 -19.18
N GLN A 522 38.16 -43.46 -19.11
CA GLN A 522 37.34 -43.80 -20.28
C GLN A 522 37.41 -42.70 -21.35
N ALA A 523 37.33 -41.43 -20.96
CA ALA A 523 37.42 -40.31 -21.90
C ALA A 523 38.81 -40.20 -22.52
N ARG A 524 39.87 -40.42 -21.75
CA ARG A 524 41.27 -40.51 -22.23
C ARG A 524 41.49 -41.73 -23.12
N GLY A 525 40.83 -42.85 -22.86
CA GLY A 525 40.91 -44.06 -23.68
C GLY A 525 40.29 -43.93 -25.08
N LYS A 526 39.41 -42.95 -25.29
CA LYS A 526 38.85 -42.64 -26.62
C LYS A 526 39.89 -41.99 -27.52
N ASP A 527 39.77 -42.27 -28.83
CA ASP A 527 40.64 -41.66 -29.83
C ASP A 527 40.45 -40.14 -29.87
N ALA A 528 41.57 -39.44 -30.05
CA ALA A 528 41.56 -38.01 -30.29
C ALA A 528 40.96 -37.72 -31.66
N ASP A 529 40.00 -36.79 -31.71
CA ASP A 529 39.37 -36.36 -32.94
C ASP A 529 40.07 -35.11 -33.48
N TYR A 530 40.85 -35.30 -34.54
CA TYR A 530 41.58 -34.25 -35.25
C TYR A 530 40.86 -33.74 -36.49
N THR A 531 39.55 -34.02 -36.63
CA THR A 531 38.76 -33.50 -37.75
C THR A 531 38.73 -31.97 -37.70
N TYR A 532 39.27 -31.33 -38.72
CA TYR A 532 39.38 -29.87 -38.86
C TYR A 532 39.25 -29.50 -40.35
N VAL A 533 38.75 -28.29 -40.66
CA VAL A 533 38.33 -27.88 -42.01
C VAL A 533 39.36 -28.19 -43.12
N ASP A 534 40.63 -27.85 -42.90
CA ASP A 534 41.71 -28.08 -43.88
C ASP A 534 42.66 -29.21 -43.46
N GLY A 535 42.20 -30.11 -42.59
CA GLY A 535 42.98 -31.20 -42.02
C GLY A 535 44.06 -30.76 -41.04
N ILE A 536 44.51 -31.71 -40.23
CA ILE A 536 45.62 -31.57 -39.30
C ILE A 536 46.62 -32.69 -39.60
N ASP A 537 47.92 -32.35 -39.69
CA ASP A 537 48.96 -33.36 -39.71
C ASP A 537 49.00 -34.07 -38.35
N THR A 538 48.60 -35.33 -38.34
CA THR A 538 48.51 -36.16 -37.13
C THR A 538 49.81 -36.92 -36.82
N ALA A 539 50.83 -36.82 -37.68
CA ALA A 539 52.11 -37.47 -37.45
C ALA A 539 52.74 -37.03 -36.12
N GLY A 540 53.07 -37.99 -35.25
CA GLY A 540 53.68 -37.73 -33.95
C GLY A 540 52.76 -37.11 -32.89
N ARG A 541 51.46 -36.93 -33.17
CA ARG A 541 50.49 -36.39 -32.20
C ARG A 541 49.87 -37.48 -31.31
N PRO A 542 49.44 -37.16 -30.09
CA PRO A 542 48.77 -38.12 -29.21
C PRO A 542 47.50 -38.68 -29.85
N SER A 543 47.42 -40.00 -29.99
CA SER A 543 46.25 -40.68 -30.58
C SER A 543 45.01 -40.70 -29.68
N LYS A 544 45.16 -40.27 -28.42
CA LYS A 544 44.18 -40.34 -27.34
C LYS A 544 43.88 -38.95 -26.77
N ASN A 545 42.71 -38.77 -26.16
CA ASN A 545 42.36 -37.50 -25.53
C ASN A 545 43.29 -37.21 -24.34
N LEU A 546 43.91 -36.03 -24.32
CA LEU A 546 44.81 -35.61 -23.24
C LEU A 546 44.05 -35.12 -22.00
N LEU A 547 43.04 -34.26 -22.22
CA LEU A 547 42.27 -33.59 -21.16
C LEU A 547 43.19 -32.96 -20.09
N ASN A 548 44.22 -32.22 -20.50
CA ASN A 548 45.22 -31.65 -19.60
C ASN A 548 45.43 -30.15 -19.83
N GLU A 549 44.47 -29.49 -20.48
CA GLU A 549 44.54 -28.05 -20.75
C GLU A 549 44.24 -27.21 -19.52
N LYS A 550 44.78 -25.99 -19.50
CA LYS A 550 44.54 -25.04 -18.41
C LYS A 550 43.04 -24.75 -18.34
N GLY A 551 42.46 -24.90 -17.16
CA GLY A 551 41.01 -24.73 -16.94
C GLY A 551 40.14 -25.89 -17.42
N GLY A 552 40.71 -26.89 -18.11
CA GLY A 552 40.01 -28.09 -18.59
C GLY A 552 40.58 -29.41 -18.08
N ASN A 553 41.60 -29.39 -17.23
CA ASN A 553 42.22 -30.60 -16.68
C ASN A 553 41.39 -31.18 -15.51
N PRO A 554 40.74 -32.35 -15.65
CA PRO A 554 39.94 -32.95 -14.58
C PRO A 554 40.80 -33.55 -13.45
N ASP A 555 42.11 -33.73 -13.65
CA ASP A 555 43.01 -34.24 -12.59
C ASP A 555 43.13 -33.25 -11.43
N VAL A 556 43.00 -31.94 -11.69
CA VAL A 556 43.10 -30.90 -10.66
C VAL A 556 41.96 -31.02 -9.64
N PRO A 557 40.67 -30.96 -10.05
CA PRO A 557 39.58 -31.18 -9.10
C PRO A 557 39.52 -32.61 -8.57
N LEU A 558 39.95 -33.62 -9.33
CA LEU A 558 40.04 -34.99 -8.79
C LEU A 558 41.09 -35.12 -7.68
N GLY A 559 42.25 -34.50 -7.83
CA GLY A 559 43.28 -34.40 -6.78
C GLY A 559 42.73 -33.69 -5.55
N ALA A 560 42.10 -32.52 -5.74
CA ALA A 560 41.46 -31.79 -4.65
C ALA A 560 40.35 -32.60 -3.95
N SER A 561 39.63 -33.45 -4.69
CA SER A 561 38.62 -34.36 -4.12
C SER A 561 39.25 -35.39 -3.18
N ARG A 562 40.36 -36.00 -3.59
CA ARG A 562 41.13 -36.95 -2.75
C ARG A 562 41.71 -36.26 -1.51
N ASP A 563 42.28 -35.07 -1.68
CA ASP A 563 42.84 -34.30 -0.57
C ASP A 563 41.75 -33.95 0.46
N LYS A 564 40.58 -33.52 0.00
CA LYS A 564 39.44 -33.22 0.90
C LYS A 564 38.88 -34.46 1.59
N LEU A 565 38.89 -35.63 0.93
CA LEU A 565 38.53 -36.89 1.59
C LEU A 565 39.53 -37.23 2.71
N ASN A 566 40.83 -37.05 2.47
CA ASN A 566 41.87 -37.23 3.49
C ASN A 566 41.70 -36.23 4.65
N THR A 567 41.41 -34.97 4.35
CA THR A 567 41.09 -33.95 5.36
C THR A 567 39.85 -34.33 6.17
N CYS A 568 38.80 -34.86 5.53
CA CYS A 568 37.62 -35.36 6.21
C CYS A 568 37.98 -36.48 7.21
N LEU A 569 38.81 -37.44 6.79
CA LEU A 569 39.30 -38.51 7.65
C LEU A 569 40.11 -37.99 8.84
N GLN A 570 40.98 -37.01 8.61
CA GLN A 570 41.76 -36.39 9.69
C GLN A 570 40.85 -35.66 10.69
N LEU A 571 39.90 -34.86 10.21
CA LEU A 571 38.96 -34.12 11.05
C LEU A 571 38.04 -35.06 11.85
N LEU A 572 37.68 -36.22 11.31
CA LEU A 572 36.99 -37.27 12.04
C LEU A 572 37.82 -37.82 13.21
N LEU A 573 39.12 -38.05 13.00
CA LEU A 573 40.04 -38.50 14.05
C LEU A 573 40.24 -37.43 15.14
N GLU A 574 40.16 -36.15 14.77
CA GLU A 574 40.22 -35.01 15.69
C GLU A 574 38.88 -34.74 16.40
N GLY A 575 37.80 -35.46 16.07
CA GLY A 575 36.45 -35.26 16.62
C GLY A 575 35.72 -34.01 16.13
N LYS A 576 36.25 -33.32 15.11
CA LYS A 576 35.64 -32.16 14.45
C LYS A 576 34.63 -32.61 13.38
N LEU A 577 33.56 -33.29 13.81
CA LEU A 577 32.64 -34.04 12.95
C LEU A 577 32.06 -33.20 11.82
N SER A 578 31.88 -31.93 12.07
CA SER A 578 31.18 -31.09 11.16
C SER A 578 32.04 -30.32 10.17
N GLU A 579 33.25 -29.94 10.55
CA GLU A 579 34.29 -29.63 9.58
C GLU A 579 34.54 -30.86 8.69
N ALA A 580 34.53 -32.07 9.27
CA ALA A 580 34.64 -33.29 8.49
C ALA A 580 33.47 -33.47 7.50
N LEU A 581 32.22 -33.18 7.90
CA LEU A 581 31.07 -33.21 6.99
C LEU A 581 31.23 -32.21 5.82
N LYS A 582 31.70 -30.99 6.08
CA LYS A 582 31.99 -29.99 5.03
C LYS A 582 33.09 -30.50 4.08
N ALA A 583 34.15 -31.10 4.62
CA ALA A 583 35.22 -31.70 3.82
C ALA A 583 34.70 -32.85 2.94
N LYS A 584 33.81 -33.71 3.46
CA LYS A 584 33.12 -34.76 2.67
C LYS A 584 32.33 -34.16 1.51
N GLN A 585 31.47 -33.17 1.77
CA GLN A 585 30.68 -32.51 0.73
C GLN A 585 31.58 -31.85 -0.32
N GLY A 586 32.67 -31.19 0.11
CA GLY A 586 33.66 -30.59 -0.77
C GLY A 586 34.42 -31.61 -1.61
N ALA A 587 34.68 -32.81 -1.09
CA ALA A 587 35.27 -33.91 -1.86
C ALA A 587 34.32 -34.37 -2.98
N GLU A 588 33.05 -34.59 -2.66
CA GLU A 588 32.03 -35.00 -3.64
C GLU A 588 31.84 -33.96 -4.75
N ALA A 589 31.72 -32.68 -4.39
CA ALA A 589 31.58 -31.59 -5.36
C ALA A 589 32.78 -31.50 -6.33
N SER A 590 34.00 -31.71 -5.82
CA SER A 590 35.20 -31.73 -6.66
C SER A 590 35.28 -32.96 -7.56
N ALA A 591 34.75 -34.12 -7.15
CA ALA A 591 34.64 -35.28 -8.03
C ALA A 591 33.64 -35.03 -9.18
N ASP A 592 32.49 -34.42 -8.89
CA ASP A 592 31.49 -34.06 -9.90
C ASP A 592 32.00 -32.99 -10.88
N GLU A 593 32.77 -32.01 -10.38
CA GLU A 593 33.46 -31.03 -11.20
C GLU A 593 34.46 -31.66 -12.18
N ALA A 594 35.25 -32.64 -11.71
CA ALA A 594 36.19 -33.36 -12.57
C ALA A 594 35.48 -34.04 -13.75
N VAL A 595 34.33 -34.65 -13.52
CA VAL A 595 33.51 -35.26 -14.58
C VAL A 595 32.98 -34.21 -15.55
N ARG A 596 32.44 -33.10 -15.04
CA ARG A 596 31.88 -32.00 -15.85
C ARG A 596 32.91 -31.33 -16.76
N LEU A 597 34.17 -31.25 -16.33
CA LEU A 597 35.24 -30.68 -17.17
C LEU A 597 35.49 -31.50 -18.44
N ILE A 598 35.30 -32.83 -18.40
CA ILE A 598 35.39 -33.68 -19.60
C ILE A 598 34.41 -33.19 -20.68
N ASP A 599 33.14 -33.05 -20.31
CA ASP A 599 32.09 -32.62 -21.24
C ASP A 599 32.33 -31.19 -21.74
N THR A 600 32.84 -30.32 -20.87
CA THR A 600 33.17 -28.93 -21.20
C THR A 600 34.24 -28.87 -22.29
N VAL A 601 35.33 -29.63 -22.14
CA VAL A 601 36.44 -29.69 -23.09
C VAL A 601 36.00 -30.31 -24.43
N LEU A 602 35.24 -31.42 -24.39
CA LEU A 602 34.78 -32.09 -25.61
C LEU A 602 33.73 -31.26 -26.37
N THR A 603 32.90 -30.50 -25.66
CA THR A 603 31.96 -29.55 -26.28
C THR A 603 32.70 -28.38 -26.93
N ALA A 604 33.77 -27.88 -26.30
CA ALA A 604 34.62 -26.86 -26.90
C ALA A 604 35.28 -27.35 -28.19
N ARG A 605 35.70 -28.62 -28.25
CA ARG A 605 36.19 -29.25 -29.49
C ARG A 605 35.13 -29.19 -30.59
N ALA A 606 33.92 -29.68 -30.30
CA ALA A 606 32.83 -29.69 -31.27
C ALA A 606 32.44 -28.27 -31.75
N PHE A 607 32.50 -27.29 -30.85
CA PHE A 607 32.29 -25.89 -31.20
C PHE A 607 33.34 -25.40 -32.20
N VAL A 608 34.64 -25.60 -31.92
CA VAL A 608 35.72 -25.15 -32.81
C VAL A 608 35.61 -25.79 -34.20
N GLN A 609 35.30 -27.09 -34.27
CA GLN A 609 35.12 -27.82 -35.52
C GLN A 609 34.03 -27.19 -36.42
N LYS A 610 32.96 -26.68 -35.81
CA LYS A 610 31.85 -26.05 -36.52
C LYS A 610 32.13 -24.59 -36.84
N GLU A 611 32.54 -23.81 -35.84
CA GLU A 611 32.58 -22.35 -35.93
C GLU A 611 33.75 -21.85 -36.79
N VAL A 612 34.84 -22.63 -36.92
CA VAL A 612 35.98 -22.22 -37.76
C VAL A 612 35.58 -22.01 -39.21
N VAL A 613 34.67 -22.84 -39.73
CA VAL A 613 34.15 -22.72 -41.11
C VAL A 613 33.38 -21.40 -41.29
N SER A 614 32.59 -21.03 -40.27
CA SER A 614 31.85 -19.77 -40.22
C SER A 614 32.79 -18.56 -40.19
N VAL A 615 33.84 -18.60 -39.36
CA VAL A 615 34.83 -17.51 -39.25
C VAL A 615 35.64 -17.34 -40.55
N ILE A 616 36.07 -18.43 -41.20
CA ILE A 616 36.75 -18.37 -42.51
C ILE A 616 35.86 -17.71 -43.57
N GLU A 617 34.58 -18.09 -43.63
CA GLU A 617 33.63 -17.50 -44.58
C GLU A 617 33.41 -16.01 -44.31
N ARG A 618 33.35 -15.59 -43.03
CA ARG A 618 33.26 -14.17 -42.66
C ARG A 618 34.51 -13.38 -43.02
N LEU A 619 35.70 -13.95 -42.82
CA LEU A 619 36.97 -13.33 -43.23
C LEU A 619 37.03 -13.17 -44.75
N ARG A 620 36.62 -14.19 -45.50
CA ARG A 620 36.51 -14.09 -46.96
C ARG A 620 35.58 -12.95 -47.37
N LYS A 621 34.38 -12.86 -46.78
CA LYS A 621 33.43 -11.77 -47.06
C LYS A 621 34.00 -10.40 -46.72
N LEU A 622 34.69 -10.27 -45.59
CA LEU A 622 35.37 -9.01 -45.23
C LEU A 622 36.39 -8.61 -46.31
N ARG A 623 37.21 -9.55 -46.78
CA ARG A 623 38.19 -9.31 -47.86
C ARG A 623 37.53 -8.90 -49.17
N ASP A 624 36.39 -9.52 -49.51
CA ASP A 624 35.61 -9.18 -50.70
C ASP A 624 34.97 -7.77 -50.58
N GLU A 625 34.62 -7.33 -49.37
CA GLU A 625 34.00 -6.02 -49.08
C GLU A 625 35.02 -4.86 -49.01
N LEU A 626 36.27 -5.13 -48.62
CA LEU A 626 37.31 -4.10 -48.42
C LEU A 626 37.56 -3.18 -49.64
N PRO A 627 37.71 -3.69 -50.89
CA PRO A 627 37.92 -2.83 -52.05
C PRO A 627 36.78 -1.82 -52.28
N ALA A 628 35.53 -2.22 -52.02
CA ALA A 628 34.38 -1.33 -52.14
C ALA A 628 34.41 -0.23 -51.08
N SER A 629 34.80 -0.56 -49.85
CA SER A 629 34.96 0.41 -48.76
C SER A 629 36.16 1.34 -48.94
N ASP A 630 37.26 0.87 -49.52
CA ASP A 630 38.41 1.72 -49.89
C ASP A 630 38.00 2.75 -50.95
N ASN A 631 37.24 2.31 -51.97
CA ASN A 631 36.66 3.20 -52.96
C ASN A 631 35.68 4.20 -52.32
N ALA A 632 34.86 3.75 -51.38
CA ALA A 632 33.94 4.63 -50.67
C ALA A 632 34.67 5.68 -49.82
N LEU A 633 35.75 5.29 -49.14
CA LEU A 633 36.60 6.21 -48.37
C LEU A 633 37.36 7.18 -49.28
N ALA A 634 37.83 6.73 -50.44
CA ALA A 634 38.45 7.60 -51.44
C ALA A 634 37.45 8.63 -51.97
N ALA A 635 36.20 8.23 -52.24
CA ALA A 635 35.12 9.14 -52.61
C ALA A 635 34.79 10.13 -51.49
N LEU A 636 34.73 9.66 -50.23
CA LEU A 636 34.54 10.54 -49.06
C LEU A 636 35.64 11.61 -48.98
N ARG A 637 36.91 11.22 -49.10
CA ARG A 637 38.06 12.14 -49.07
C ARG A 637 38.14 13.08 -50.26
N GLY A 638 37.71 12.63 -51.44
CA GLY A 638 37.77 13.40 -52.68
C GLY A 638 36.61 14.39 -52.85
N GLU A 639 35.41 14.04 -52.38
CA GLU A 639 34.18 14.78 -52.68
C GLU A 639 33.59 15.54 -51.47
N PHE A 640 34.06 15.27 -50.25
CA PHE A 640 33.47 15.80 -49.01
C PHE A 640 34.52 16.37 -48.04
N LEU A 641 34.09 17.27 -47.14
CA LEU A 641 34.95 17.78 -46.07
C LEU A 641 35.12 16.75 -44.93
N GLU A 642 36.33 16.67 -44.38
CA GLU A 642 36.71 15.68 -43.35
C GLU A 642 35.79 15.66 -42.14
N LYS A 643 35.38 16.84 -41.63
CA LYS A 643 34.42 16.97 -40.52
C LYS A 643 33.10 16.24 -40.75
N ASN A 644 32.74 15.96 -42.00
CA ASN A 644 31.49 15.29 -42.36
C ASN A 644 31.65 13.76 -42.39
N PHE A 645 32.82 13.19 -42.14
CA PHE A 645 33.02 11.74 -42.06
C PHE A 645 34.09 11.36 -41.02
N GLU A 646 34.18 12.12 -39.92
CA GLU A 646 35.07 11.80 -38.81
C GLU A 646 34.84 10.36 -38.29
N GLY A 647 35.92 9.64 -38.03
CA GLY A 647 35.89 8.25 -37.57
C GLY A 647 35.77 7.20 -38.68
N GLU A 648 35.19 7.52 -39.84
CA GLU A 648 35.06 6.55 -40.96
C GLU A 648 36.42 5.99 -41.46
N PRO A 649 37.51 6.79 -41.59
CA PRO A 649 38.82 6.26 -41.97
C PRO A 649 39.37 5.23 -40.96
N ALA A 650 39.10 5.41 -39.68
CA ALA A 650 39.57 4.51 -38.63
C ALA A 650 38.87 3.15 -38.71
N LYS A 651 37.59 3.11 -39.12
CA LYS A 651 36.84 1.85 -39.32
C LYS A 651 37.40 1.03 -40.47
N VAL A 652 37.72 1.65 -41.61
CA VAL A 652 38.38 0.96 -42.74
C VAL A 652 39.78 0.47 -42.35
N THR A 653 40.54 1.28 -41.61
CA THR A 653 41.86 0.88 -41.09
C THR A 653 41.76 -0.32 -40.13
N PHE A 654 40.74 -0.33 -39.27
CA PHE A 654 40.46 -1.47 -38.38
C PHE A 654 40.09 -2.71 -39.18
N ALA A 655 39.23 -2.59 -40.19
CA ALA A 655 38.83 -3.69 -41.06
C ALA A 655 40.02 -4.32 -41.82
N HIS A 656 40.94 -3.52 -42.36
CA HIS A 656 42.18 -4.03 -42.96
C HIS A 656 43.03 -4.77 -41.93
N ARG A 657 43.23 -4.18 -40.74
CA ARG A 657 43.99 -4.83 -39.66
C ARG A 657 43.40 -6.19 -39.29
N VAL A 658 42.09 -6.29 -39.13
CA VAL A 658 41.41 -7.56 -38.84
C VAL A 658 41.67 -8.53 -40.01
N ALA A 659 41.42 -8.13 -41.25
CA ALA A 659 41.63 -8.99 -42.42
C ALA A 659 43.09 -9.50 -42.58
N ASP A 660 44.08 -8.69 -42.19
CA ASP A 660 45.51 -9.01 -42.25
C ASP A 660 45.96 -9.93 -41.11
N THR A 661 45.31 -9.85 -39.94
CA THR A 661 45.74 -10.57 -38.72
C THR A 661 44.95 -11.86 -38.49
N THR A 662 43.69 -11.95 -38.93
CA THR A 662 42.83 -13.10 -38.64
C THR A 662 43.38 -14.43 -39.17
N ASP A 663 44.11 -14.46 -40.31
CA ASP A 663 44.76 -15.70 -40.76
C ASP A 663 45.79 -16.23 -39.73
N GLY A 664 46.53 -15.32 -39.11
CA GLY A 664 47.46 -15.64 -38.03
C GLY A 664 46.75 -16.16 -36.79
N GLU A 665 45.61 -15.55 -36.43
CA GLU A 665 44.80 -16.00 -35.29
C GLU A 665 44.15 -17.36 -35.56
N LEU A 666 43.63 -17.60 -36.77
CA LEU A 666 43.13 -18.91 -37.18
C LEU A 666 44.23 -19.98 -37.19
N ALA A 667 45.48 -19.61 -37.52
CA ALA A 667 46.62 -20.52 -37.39
C ALA A 667 46.90 -20.88 -35.92
N LYS A 668 46.77 -19.93 -34.98
CA LYS A 668 46.85 -20.21 -33.54
C LYS A 668 45.70 -21.11 -33.07
N VAL A 669 44.46 -20.87 -33.54
CA VAL A 669 43.31 -21.75 -33.27
C VAL A 669 43.60 -23.18 -33.75
N LYS A 670 44.11 -23.34 -34.98
CA LYS A 670 44.48 -24.64 -35.55
C LYS A 670 45.58 -25.32 -34.74
N GLN A 671 46.62 -24.58 -34.35
CA GLN A 671 47.69 -25.10 -33.50
C GLN A 671 47.16 -25.56 -32.15
N ALA A 672 46.39 -24.72 -31.46
CA ALA A 672 45.78 -25.03 -30.17
C ALA A 672 44.86 -26.26 -30.26
N PHE A 673 44.03 -26.35 -31.31
CA PHE A 673 43.20 -27.53 -31.56
C PHE A 673 44.04 -28.79 -31.77
N ALA A 674 45.13 -28.70 -32.54
CA ALA A 674 46.01 -29.82 -32.82
C ALA A 674 46.83 -30.27 -31.59
N GLU A 675 47.03 -29.38 -30.61
CA GLU A 675 47.59 -29.66 -29.28
C GLU A 675 46.53 -30.11 -28.25
N GLN A 676 45.27 -30.27 -28.68
CA GLN A 676 44.10 -30.57 -27.84
C GLN A 676 43.86 -29.54 -26.72
N ARG A 677 44.11 -28.26 -27.01
CA ARG A 677 43.78 -27.08 -26.19
C ARG A 677 42.47 -26.46 -26.64
N TYR A 678 41.38 -27.22 -26.53
CA TYR A 678 40.10 -26.87 -27.16
C TYR A 678 39.43 -25.65 -26.53
N LEU A 679 39.60 -25.41 -25.22
CA LEU A 679 39.05 -24.22 -24.56
C LEU A 679 39.79 -22.96 -25.02
N ALA A 680 41.12 -23.03 -25.15
CA ALA A 680 41.91 -21.92 -25.68
C ALA A 680 41.57 -21.65 -27.15
N ALA A 681 41.49 -22.70 -27.97
CA ALA A 681 41.11 -22.59 -29.37
C ALA A 681 39.71 -21.99 -29.54
N ARG A 682 38.76 -22.35 -28.67
CA ARG A 682 37.42 -21.76 -28.66
C ARG A 682 37.44 -20.27 -28.33
N ALA A 683 38.16 -19.87 -27.28
CA ALA A 683 38.21 -18.47 -26.86
C ALA A 683 38.77 -17.57 -27.97
N GLU A 684 39.88 -17.97 -28.58
CA GLU A 684 40.52 -17.25 -29.69
C GLU A 684 39.60 -17.15 -30.92
N LEU A 685 38.85 -18.22 -31.20
CA LEU A 685 37.91 -18.25 -32.32
C LEU A 685 36.67 -17.36 -32.09
N GLU A 686 36.16 -17.32 -30.87
CA GLU A 686 35.06 -16.41 -30.49
C GLU A 686 35.51 -14.94 -30.59
N GLU A 687 36.72 -14.61 -30.15
CA GLU A 687 37.31 -13.28 -30.28
C GLU A 687 37.48 -12.87 -31.75
N SER A 688 38.11 -13.73 -32.56
CA SER A 688 38.27 -13.51 -34.00
C SER A 688 36.93 -13.31 -34.72
N GLY A 689 35.91 -14.11 -34.38
CA GLY A 689 34.57 -13.98 -34.94
C GLY A 689 33.92 -12.63 -34.60
N SER A 690 34.09 -12.15 -33.36
CA SER A 690 33.56 -10.86 -32.93
C SER A 690 34.27 -9.68 -33.61
N GLU A 691 35.59 -9.74 -33.78
CA GLU A 691 36.35 -8.68 -34.48
C GLU A 691 35.94 -8.57 -35.96
N LEU A 692 35.72 -9.71 -36.63
CA LEU A 692 35.21 -9.74 -38.00
C LEU A 692 33.84 -9.09 -38.13
N ASP A 693 32.91 -9.40 -37.22
CA ASP A 693 31.56 -8.81 -37.24
C ASP A 693 31.63 -7.29 -37.03
N MET A 694 32.47 -6.81 -36.09
CA MET A 694 32.70 -5.38 -35.88
C MET A 694 33.31 -4.70 -37.10
N ALA A 695 34.32 -5.32 -37.74
CA ALA A 695 34.96 -4.80 -38.94
C ALA A 695 33.94 -4.64 -40.08
N ARG A 696 33.16 -5.68 -40.37
CA ARG A 696 32.15 -5.66 -41.45
C ARG A 696 31.04 -4.63 -41.18
N ASN A 697 30.55 -4.53 -39.95
CA ASN A 697 29.59 -3.49 -39.59
C ASN A 697 30.16 -2.08 -39.81
N GLY A 698 31.43 -1.87 -39.45
CA GLY A 698 32.14 -0.63 -39.74
C GLY A 698 32.21 -0.30 -41.23
N LEU A 699 32.44 -1.28 -42.09
CA LEU A 699 32.44 -1.10 -43.55
C LEU A 699 31.07 -0.68 -44.11
N VAL A 700 29.99 -1.28 -43.58
CA VAL A 700 28.60 -0.92 -43.94
C VAL A 700 28.28 0.52 -43.54
N GLU A 701 28.76 0.98 -42.38
CA GLU A 701 28.58 2.36 -41.93
C GLU A 701 29.29 3.36 -42.85
N VAL A 702 30.51 3.05 -43.30
CA VAL A 702 31.27 3.90 -44.24
C VAL A 702 30.50 4.06 -45.56
N ALA A 703 30.00 2.95 -46.12
CA ALA A 703 29.19 2.98 -47.36
C ALA A 703 27.90 3.79 -47.18
N SER A 704 27.22 3.60 -46.04
CA SER A 704 26.00 4.34 -45.70
C SER A 704 26.26 5.84 -45.54
N ARG A 705 27.40 6.22 -44.96
CA ARG A 705 27.79 7.61 -44.79
C ARG A 705 28.03 8.29 -46.14
N LEU A 706 28.74 7.62 -47.06
CA LEU A 706 28.94 8.12 -48.42
C LEU A 706 27.60 8.34 -49.14
N ALA A 707 26.72 7.33 -49.13
CA ALA A 707 25.41 7.42 -49.78
C ALA A 707 24.59 8.60 -49.22
N LYS A 708 24.62 8.81 -47.90
CA LYS A 708 23.89 9.91 -47.27
C LYS A 708 24.44 11.28 -47.68
N LEU A 709 25.75 11.43 -47.76
CA LEU A 709 26.37 12.69 -48.17
C LEU A 709 26.14 12.99 -49.66
N GLN A 710 26.14 11.96 -50.52
CA GLN A 710 25.76 12.09 -51.93
C GLN A 710 24.31 12.53 -52.11
N GLU A 711 23.39 11.97 -51.31
CA GLU A 711 21.98 12.38 -51.28
C GLU A 711 21.84 13.86 -50.87
N LEU A 712 22.53 14.29 -49.81
CA LEU A 712 22.51 15.68 -49.35
C LEU A 712 23.07 16.65 -50.40
N ARG A 713 24.12 16.25 -51.13
CA ARG A 713 24.65 17.03 -52.26
C ARG A 713 23.62 17.20 -53.37
N ALA A 714 22.96 16.11 -53.78
CA ALA A 714 21.92 16.16 -54.80
C ALA A 714 20.75 17.05 -54.35
N HIS A 715 20.26 16.85 -53.12
CA HIS A 715 19.20 17.64 -52.51
C HIS A 715 19.52 19.13 -52.47
N ALA A 716 20.72 19.50 -52.00
CA ALA A 716 21.15 20.90 -51.94
C ALA A 716 21.17 21.55 -53.33
N ARG A 717 21.71 20.87 -54.35
CA ARG A 717 21.77 21.38 -55.72
C ARG A 717 20.38 21.57 -56.33
N ASP A 718 19.51 20.58 -56.19
CA ASP A 718 18.14 20.64 -56.71
C ASP A 718 17.32 21.71 -56.01
N THR A 719 17.45 21.81 -54.68
CA THR A 719 16.73 22.80 -53.86
C THR A 719 17.19 24.22 -54.17
N VAL A 720 18.50 24.47 -54.35
CA VAL A 720 18.99 25.79 -54.75
C VAL A 720 18.50 26.17 -56.14
N LYS A 721 18.51 25.23 -57.11
CA LYS A 721 17.97 25.47 -58.45
C LYS A 721 16.48 25.85 -58.41
N ALA A 722 15.70 25.17 -57.57
CA ALA A 722 14.30 25.51 -57.35
C ALA A 722 14.14 26.88 -56.67
N ALA A 723 14.99 27.21 -55.70
CA ALA A 723 15.02 28.51 -55.04
C ALA A 723 15.35 29.64 -56.03
N GLU A 724 16.29 29.46 -56.96
CA GLU A 724 16.60 30.42 -58.02
C GLU A 724 15.40 30.66 -58.94
N GLN A 725 14.73 29.58 -59.39
CA GLN A 725 13.53 29.70 -60.21
C GLN A 725 12.42 30.45 -59.47
N ARG A 726 12.26 30.19 -58.17
CA ARG A 726 11.29 30.87 -57.32
C ARG A 726 11.65 32.33 -57.10
N ALA A 727 12.91 32.66 -56.85
CA ALA A 727 13.38 34.05 -56.73
C ALA A 727 13.14 34.83 -58.04
N ASN A 728 13.40 34.23 -59.20
CA ASN A 728 13.10 34.83 -60.51
C ASN A 728 11.59 35.04 -60.72
N ALA A 729 10.75 34.08 -60.32
CA ALA A 729 9.30 34.23 -60.35
C ALA A 729 8.82 35.35 -59.41
N LEU A 730 9.38 35.43 -58.20
CA LEU A 730 9.07 36.47 -57.22
C LEU A 730 9.52 37.86 -57.68
N SER A 731 10.66 37.98 -58.36
CA SER A 731 11.08 39.25 -58.99
C SER A 731 10.05 39.76 -59.99
N ARG A 732 9.43 38.87 -60.78
CA ARG A 732 8.32 39.24 -61.67
C ARG A 732 7.08 39.62 -60.88
N LYS A 733 6.69 38.79 -59.90
CA LYS A 733 5.51 39.02 -59.05
C LYS A 733 5.58 40.33 -58.27
N ILE A 734 6.73 40.70 -57.70
CA ILE A 734 6.95 41.98 -57.02
C ILE A 734 6.83 43.14 -57.99
N ARG A 735 7.37 43.04 -59.22
CA ARG A 735 7.19 44.07 -60.24
C ARG A 735 5.73 44.25 -60.65
N GLU A 736 4.99 43.15 -60.83
CA GLU A 736 3.56 43.17 -61.14
C GLU A 736 2.70 43.75 -59.99
N ASN A 737 3.18 43.62 -58.74
CA ASN A 737 2.50 44.08 -57.54
C ASN A 737 3.22 45.27 -56.87
N SER A 738 4.06 46.01 -57.60
CA SER A 738 4.92 47.05 -57.01
C SER A 738 4.16 48.19 -56.35
N PHE A 739 2.89 48.37 -56.75
CA PHE A 739 1.97 49.30 -56.14
C PHE A 739 1.49 48.81 -54.77
N THR A 740 1.21 47.51 -54.63
CA THR A 740 0.55 46.90 -53.47
C THR A 740 1.50 46.28 -52.46
N THR A 741 2.73 45.91 -52.84
CA THR A 741 3.71 45.39 -51.88
C THR A 741 4.21 46.48 -50.94
N SER A 742 4.55 46.12 -49.70
CA SER A 742 5.14 47.06 -48.73
C SER A 742 6.64 47.24 -48.98
N GLN A 743 7.20 48.34 -48.48
CA GLN A 743 8.66 48.56 -48.52
C GLN A 743 9.43 47.42 -47.81
N ALA A 744 8.92 46.92 -46.69
CA ALA A 744 9.54 45.80 -45.98
C ALA A 744 9.57 44.50 -46.80
N THR A 745 8.54 44.22 -47.60
CA THR A 745 8.50 43.06 -48.51
C THR A 745 9.59 43.18 -49.58
N ASP A 746 9.76 44.37 -50.17
CA ASP A 746 10.78 44.63 -51.19
C ASP A 746 12.20 44.57 -50.61
N GLU A 747 12.42 45.09 -49.40
CA GLU A 747 13.68 45.00 -48.66
C GLU A 747 14.02 43.54 -48.31
N ALA A 748 13.04 42.77 -47.83
CA ALA A 748 13.21 41.35 -47.54
C ALA A 748 13.59 40.55 -48.79
N PHE A 749 12.96 40.82 -49.93
CA PHE A 749 13.34 40.21 -51.21
C PHE A 749 14.77 40.59 -51.61
N SER A 750 15.10 41.88 -51.52
CA SER A 750 16.43 42.39 -51.87
C SER A 750 17.53 41.79 -51.00
N ALA A 751 17.25 41.52 -49.72
CA ALA A 751 18.18 40.85 -48.81
C ALA A 751 18.34 39.34 -49.10
N ILE A 752 17.33 38.68 -49.67
CA ILE A 752 17.38 37.26 -50.03
C ILE A 752 18.18 37.02 -51.32
N LEU A 753 18.14 37.92 -52.30
CA LEU A 753 18.81 37.73 -53.60
C LEU A 753 20.33 37.45 -53.50
N PRO A 754 21.13 38.19 -52.71
CA PRO A 754 22.54 37.86 -52.50
C PRO A 754 22.74 36.47 -51.90
N ARG A 755 21.87 36.06 -50.96
CA ARG A 755 21.92 34.74 -50.33
C ARG A 755 21.63 33.61 -51.32
N VAL A 756 20.69 33.81 -52.26
CA VAL A 756 20.44 32.85 -53.35
C VAL A 756 21.69 32.69 -54.22
N SER A 757 22.33 33.80 -54.59
CA SER A 757 23.53 33.80 -55.42
C SER A 757 24.73 33.17 -54.70
N GLU A 758 24.92 33.48 -53.42
CA GLU A 758 25.96 32.89 -52.58
C GLU A 758 25.76 31.38 -52.48
N GLN A 759 24.53 30.94 -52.18
CA GLN A 759 24.22 29.52 -52.09
C GLN A 759 24.41 28.78 -53.42
N ARG A 760 24.05 29.40 -54.56
CA ARG A 760 24.33 28.87 -55.90
C ARG A 760 25.83 28.69 -56.13
N SER A 761 26.63 29.69 -55.74
CA SER A 761 28.08 29.59 -55.84
C SER A 761 28.63 28.48 -54.94
N ASP A 762 28.08 28.30 -53.75
CA ASP A 762 28.56 27.31 -52.79
C ASP A 762 28.24 25.87 -53.24
N VAL A 763 27.00 25.58 -53.66
CA VAL A 763 26.62 24.25 -54.20
C VAL A 763 27.20 23.94 -55.58
N GLY A 764 27.77 24.96 -56.24
CA GLY A 764 28.52 24.83 -57.49
C GLY A 764 29.97 24.39 -57.30
N ARG A 765 30.51 24.44 -56.08
CA ARG A 765 31.86 23.95 -55.77
C ARG A 765 31.90 22.42 -55.86
N ASP A 766 33.07 21.89 -56.17
CA ASP A 766 33.31 20.45 -56.18
C ASP A 766 33.30 19.88 -54.75
N VAL A 767 33.86 20.62 -53.80
CA VAL A 767 33.88 20.29 -52.38
C VAL A 767 33.34 21.46 -51.56
N THR A 768 32.29 21.20 -50.78
CA THR A 768 31.74 22.13 -49.78
C THR A 768 31.17 21.35 -48.59
N ASP A 769 30.69 22.06 -47.58
CA ASP A 769 29.94 21.46 -46.48
C ASP A 769 28.51 21.14 -46.93
N TRP A 770 28.33 20.01 -47.61
CA TRP A 770 27.03 19.60 -48.15
C TRP A 770 25.92 19.46 -47.10
N VAL A 771 26.27 19.18 -45.84
CA VAL A 771 25.30 19.13 -44.73
C VAL A 771 24.78 20.53 -44.43
N ALA A 772 25.68 21.51 -44.26
CA ALA A 772 25.32 22.89 -44.03
C ALA A 772 24.61 23.50 -45.26
N ALA A 773 25.08 23.19 -46.46
CA ALA A 773 24.52 23.69 -47.71
C ALA A 773 23.09 23.20 -47.94
N ALA A 774 22.79 21.92 -47.65
CA ALA A 774 21.43 21.38 -47.69
C ALA A 774 20.51 22.16 -46.72
N ALA A 775 20.92 22.31 -45.46
CA ALA A 775 20.13 23.04 -44.47
C ALA A 775 19.91 24.53 -44.83
N GLN A 776 20.93 25.18 -45.41
CA GLN A 776 20.81 26.56 -45.90
C GLN A 776 19.86 26.66 -47.10
N SER A 777 19.90 25.70 -48.02
CA SER A 777 19.00 25.66 -49.19
C SER A 777 17.53 25.47 -48.80
N ASP A 778 17.24 24.66 -47.78
CA ASP A 778 15.90 24.47 -47.23
C ASP A 778 15.37 25.76 -46.59
N ARG A 779 16.21 26.43 -45.77
CA ARG A 779 15.88 27.73 -45.16
C ARG A 779 15.60 28.80 -46.22
N LEU A 780 16.44 28.87 -47.25
CA LEU A 780 16.27 29.81 -48.35
C LEU A 780 14.95 29.57 -49.09
N THR A 781 14.60 28.31 -49.33
CA THR A 781 13.33 27.95 -49.96
C THR A 781 12.13 28.32 -49.10
N ALA A 782 12.23 28.16 -47.78
CA ALA A 782 11.20 28.58 -46.83
C ALA A 782 11.04 30.11 -46.81
N ASP A 783 12.15 30.86 -46.76
CA ASP A 783 12.14 32.34 -46.79
C ASP A 783 11.44 32.84 -48.07
N LEU A 784 11.78 32.27 -49.23
CA LEU A 784 11.15 32.62 -50.52
C LEU A 784 9.64 32.26 -50.56
N LYS A 785 9.23 31.13 -49.96
CA LYS A 785 7.80 30.78 -49.83
C LYS A 785 7.06 31.78 -48.95
N GLY A 786 7.63 32.17 -47.80
CA GLY A 786 7.03 33.15 -46.91
C GLY A 786 6.81 34.51 -47.61
N LEU A 787 7.78 34.94 -48.41
CA LEU A 787 7.69 36.17 -49.19
C LEU A 787 6.58 36.09 -50.27
N ASP A 788 6.47 34.95 -50.96
CA ASP A 788 5.42 34.70 -51.96
C ASP A 788 4.02 34.88 -51.36
N THR A 789 3.80 34.32 -50.17
CA THR A 789 2.57 34.44 -49.39
C THR A 789 2.32 35.87 -48.92
N ALA A 790 3.36 36.59 -48.50
CA ALA A 790 3.25 37.98 -48.07
C ALA A 790 2.77 38.89 -49.21
N ILE A 791 3.29 38.69 -50.43
CA ILE A 791 2.86 39.43 -51.63
C ILE A 791 1.37 39.19 -51.92
N ASP A 792 0.92 37.93 -51.90
CA ASP A 792 -0.49 37.60 -52.14
C ASP A 792 -1.40 38.21 -51.06
N THR A 793 -0.98 38.15 -49.80
CA THR A 793 -1.74 38.71 -48.67
C THR A 793 -1.86 40.23 -48.81
N GLN A 794 -0.79 40.94 -49.17
CA GLN A 794 -0.80 42.40 -49.34
C GLN A 794 -1.67 42.82 -50.53
N ARG A 795 -1.65 42.07 -51.63
CA ARG A 795 -2.55 42.28 -52.77
C ARG A 795 -4.01 42.12 -52.36
N GLN A 796 -4.35 41.04 -51.65
CA GLN A 796 -5.71 40.82 -51.15
C GLN A 796 -6.17 41.93 -50.18
N ALA A 797 -5.27 42.41 -49.32
CA ALA A 797 -5.57 43.53 -48.42
C ALA A 797 -5.90 44.82 -49.20
N TYR A 798 -5.14 45.12 -50.26
CA TYR A 798 -5.43 46.24 -51.16
C TYR A 798 -6.79 46.09 -51.84
N ASP A 799 -7.07 44.93 -52.45
CA ASP A 799 -8.34 44.69 -53.15
C ASP A 799 -9.54 44.83 -52.20
N ASN A 800 -9.40 44.35 -50.95
CA ASN A 800 -10.39 44.52 -49.91
C ASN A 800 -10.58 45.98 -49.50
N ALA A 801 -9.49 46.72 -49.27
CA ALA A 801 -9.56 48.14 -48.92
C ALA A 801 -10.21 48.97 -50.03
N LYS A 802 -9.86 48.71 -51.30
CA LYS A 802 -10.43 49.35 -52.48
C LYS A 802 -11.94 49.09 -52.60
N ARG A 803 -12.37 47.83 -52.47
CA ARG A 803 -13.78 47.46 -52.50
C ARG A 803 -14.58 48.16 -51.41
N ARG A 804 -14.11 48.10 -50.15
CA ARG A 804 -14.82 48.69 -49.00
C ARG A 804 -14.86 50.21 -49.07
N ALA A 805 -13.79 50.85 -49.52
CA ALA A 805 -13.78 52.30 -49.73
C ALA A 805 -14.85 52.71 -50.77
N GLY A 806 -14.96 51.99 -51.88
CA GLY A 806 -16.02 52.21 -52.88
C GLY A 806 -17.43 52.03 -52.31
N GLU A 807 -17.65 50.98 -51.52
CA GLU A 807 -18.93 50.73 -50.84
C GLU A 807 -19.30 51.87 -49.87
N VAL A 808 -18.34 52.33 -49.06
CA VAL A 808 -18.57 53.41 -48.09
C VAL A 808 -18.83 54.74 -48.79
N VAL A 809 -18.08 55.10 -49.84
CA VAL A 809 -18.35 56.30 -50.64
C VAL A 809 -19.75 56.25 -51.25
N SER A 810 -20.17 55.09 -51.78
CA SER A 810 -21.54 54.91 -52.28
C SER A 810 -22.58 55.12 -51.18
N LYS A 811 -22.38 54.53 -49.99
CA LYS A 811 -23.29 54.69 -48.83
C LYS A 811 -23.38 56.14 -48.36
N VAL A 812 -22.25 56.84 -48.28
CA VAL A 812 -22.19 58.26 -47.90
C VAL A 812 -23.01 59.09 -48.89
N ASN A 813 -22.85 58.87 -50.19
CA ASN A 813 -23.60 59.58 -51.22
C ASN A 813 -25.11 59.29 -51.15
N SER A 814 -25.50 58.02 -50.94
CA SER A 814 -26.92 57.65 -50.80
C SER A 814 -27.58 58.25 -49.57
N ALA A 815 -26.84 58.50 -48.49
CA ALA A 815 -27.37 59.09 -47.26
C ALA A 815 -27.67 60.60 -47.36
N ALA A 816 -27.20 61.28 -48.42
CA ALA A 816 -27.31 62.74 -48.56
C ALA A 816 -28.76 63.27 -48.47
N SER A 817 -29.74 62.49 -48.95
CA SER A 817 -31.15 62.88 -48.92
C SER A 817 -31.74 62.88 -47.51
N THR A 818 -31.24 62.03 -46.60
CA THR A 818 -31.68 61.97 -45.21
C THR A 818 -31.40 63.26 -44.46
N PHE A 819 -30.23 63.87 -44.69
CA PHE A 819 -29.82 65.11 -44.03
C PHE A 819 -30.51 66.35 -44.60
N LYS A 820 -31.16 66.27 -45.77
CA LYS A 820 -31.94 67.36 -46.36
C LYS A 820 -33.41 67.35 -45.94
N ARG A 821 -33.80 66.48 -45.00
CA ARG A 821 -35.18 66.42 -44.50
C ARG A 821 -35.47 67.64 -43.62
N GLN A 822 -36.75 67.99 -43.54
CA GLN A 822 -37.22 69.29 -43.05
C GLN A 822 -36.78 69.65 -41.62
N TYR A 823 -36.66 68.67 -40.72
CA TYR A 823 -36.38 68.91 -39.30
C TYR A 823 -35.01 68.44 -38.84
N VAL A 824 -34.10 68.13 -39.77
CA VAL A 824 -32.72 67.76 -39.38
C VAL A 824 -32.00 69.01 -38.89
N ARG A 825 -31.27 68.90 -37.77
CA ARG A 825 -30.52 70.03 -37.22
C ARG A 825 -29.14 70.16 -37.86
N ASP A 826 -28.60 71.38 -37.84
CA ASP A 826 -27.22 71.70 -38.24
C ASP A 826 -26.16 70.76 -37.65
N ALA A 827 -26.36 70.26 -36.43
CA ALA A 827 -25.40 69.37 -35.76
C ALA A 827 -25.24 68.03 -36.50
N ALA A 828 -26.35 67.44 -36.97
CA ALA A 828 -26.35 66.21 -37.75
C ALA A 828 -25.78 66.47 -39.17
N GLU A 829 -26.12 67.60 -39.79
CA GLU A 829 -25.55 68.01 -41.08
C GLU A 829 -24.03 68.22 -41.02
N ARG A 830 -23.51 68.88 -39.97
CA ARG A 830 -22.06 69.07 -39.75
C ARG A 830 -21.35 67.73 -39.54
N SER A 831 -21.98 66.81 -38.81
CA SER A 831 -21.44 65.46 -38.61
C SER A 831 -21.37 64.69 -39.92
N TYR A 832 -22.39 64.79 -40.77
CA TYR A 832 -22.38 64.23 -42.12
C TYR A 832 -21.33 64.89 -43.03
N ALA A 833 -21.17 66.21 -42.98
CA ALA A 833 -20.16 66.92 -43.77
C ALA A 833 -18.73 66.45 -43.45
N GLN A 834 -18.42 66.19 -42.17
CA GLN A 834 -17.13 65.60 -41.77
C GLN A 834 -16.95 64.18 -42.32
N VAL A 835 -18.02 63.38 -42.38
CA VAL A 835 -17.99 62.04 -42.98
C VAL A 835 -17.75 62.13 -44.49
N VAL A 836 -18.40 63.06 -45.20
CA VAL A 836 -18.20 63.32 -46.63
C VAL A 836 -16.75 63.72 -46.92
N GLU A 837 -16.19 64.65 -46.14
CA GLU A 837 -14.80 65.07 -46.29
C GLU A 837 -13.82 63.90 -46.13
N ARG A 838 -13.97 63.11 -45.06
CA ARG A 838 -13.11 61.94 -44.81
C ARG A 838 -13.29 60.86 -45.88
N ALA A 839 -14.51 60.65 -46.38
CA ALA A 839 -14.77 59.72 -47.48
C ALA A 839 -14.13 60.20 -48.80
N GLY A 840 -14.13 61.51 -49.07
CA GLY A 840 -13.46 62.10 -50.23
C GLY A 840 -11.94 61.92 -50.23
N GLN A 841 -11.33 61.80 -49.05
CA GLN A 841 -9.88 61.54 -48.90
C GLN A 841 -9.50 60.08 -49.20
N LEU A 842 -10.45 59.14 -49.26
CA LEU A 842 -10.18 57.71 -49.48
C LEU A 842 -9.61 57.42 -50.87
N ASP A 843 -10.06 58.12 -51.91
CA ASP A 843 -9.52 57.95 -53.27
C ASP A 843 -8.05 58.37 -53.35
N GLY A 844 -7.69 59.48 -52.68
CA GLY A 844 -6.30 59.91 -52.54
C GLY A 844 -5.45 58.89 -51.80
N ALA A 845 -5.98 58.32 -50.69
CA ALA A 845 -5.28 57.30 -49.91
C ALA A 845 -5.07 55.98 -50.67
N LEU A 846 -6.00 55.59 -51.55
CA LEU A 846 -5.88 54.39 -52.41
C LEU A 846 -4.86 54.54 -53.54
N LYS A 847 -4.43 55.78 -53.85
CA LYS A 847 -3.43 56.09 -54.89
C LYS A 847 -1.99 56.17 -54.34
N VAL A 848 -1.82 56.15 -53.01
CA VAL A 848 -0.50 56.11 -52.37
C VAL A 848 0.10 54.73 -52.55
N GLN A 849 1.21 54.64 -53.28
CA GLN A 849 1.93 53.38 -53.46
C GLN A 849 2.40 52.84 -52.12
N LYS A 850 2.37 51.50 -51.97
CA LYS A 850 2.92 50.78 -50.80
C LYS A 850 2.32 51.21 -49.46
N SER A 851 1.09 51.68 -49.49
CA SER A 851 0.38 52.10 -48.29
C SER A 851 0.07 50.91 -47.38
N ASP A 852 -0.21 51.18 -46.12
CA ASP A 852 -0.74 50.17 -45.20
C ASP A 852 -2.23 49.96 -45.50
N TRP A 853 -2.52 48.95 -46.32
CA TRP A 853 -3.87 48.62 -46.76
C TRP A 853 -4.79 48.20 -45.61
N ASN A 854 -4.23 47.61 -44.55
CA ASN A 854 -5.00 47.23 -43.36
C ASN A 854 -5.38 48.46 -42.54
N ALA A 855 -4.43 49.40 -42.36
CA ALA A 855 -4.74 50.68 -41.73
C ALA A 855 -5.79 51.47 -42.54
N LEU A 856 -5.73 51.40 -43.87
CA LEU A 856 -6.74 52.02 -44.73
C LEU A 856 -8.12 51.36 -44.57
N ALA A 857 -8.19 50.02 -44.49
CA ALA A 857 -9.43 49.31 -44.20
C ALA A 857 -10.03 49.75 -42.85
N GLY A 858 -9.21 49.91 -41.81
CA GLY A 858 -9.64 50.45 -40.52
C GLY A 858 -10.17 51.89 -40.60
N LYS A 859 -9.56 52.75 -41.43
CA LYS A 859 -10.09 54.10 -41.69
C LYS A 859 -11.46 54.07 -42.37
N VAL A 860 -11.66 53.16 -43.34
CA VAL A 860 -12.95 52.97 -44.02
C VAL A 860 -14.04 52.53 -43.04
N GLU A 861 -13.74 51.60 -42.14
CA GLU A 861 -14.68 51.16 -41.09
C GLU A 861 -15.08 52.29 -40.15
N ASN A 862 -14.13 53.13 -39.74
CA ASN A 862 -14.40 54.29 -38.90
C ASN A 862 -15.30 55.33 -39.58
N ILE A 863 -15.13 55.54 -40.89
CA ILE A 863 -15.99 56.42 -41.69
C ILE A 863 -17.41 55.83 -41.77
N GLU A 864 -17.54 54.53 -42.00
CA GLU A 864 -18.84 53.86 -42.04
C GLU A 864 -19.57 53.90 -40.68
N ALA A 865 -18.85 53.71 -39.57
CA ALA A 865 -19.41 53.85 -38.23
C ALA A 865 -19.88 55.29 -37.96
N SER A 866 -19.09 56.29 -38.35
CA SER A 866 -19.44 57.70 -38.22
C SER A 866 -20.66 58.08 -39.07
N LEU A 867 -20.78 57.52 -40.29
CA LEU A 867 -21.96 57.70 -41.15
C LEU A 867 -23.22 57.15 -40.48
N ARG A 868 -23.16 55.92 -39.95
CA ARG A 868 -24.30 55.29 -39.28
C ARG A 868 -24.79 56.12 -38.09
N GLU A 869 -23.87 56.65 -37.30
CA GLU A 869 -24.20 57.52 -36.17
C GLU A 869 -24.83 58.84 -36.61
N ALA A 870 -24.28 59.49 -37.64
CA ALA A 870 -24.85 60.72 -38.19
C ALA A 870 -26.28 60.51 -38.74
N VAL A 871 -26.51 59.40 -39.47
CA VAL A 871 -27.85 59.05 -39.99
C VAL A 871 -28.83 58.82 -38.85
N ARG A 872 -28.42 58.10 -37.80
CA ARG A 872 -29.24 57.88 -36.60
C ARG A 872 -29.65 59.19 -35.91
N GLN A 873 -28.74 60.16 -35.84
CA GLN A 873 -29.04 61.49 -35.30
C GLN A 873 -30.03 62.25 -36.18
N ALA A 874 -29.84 62.25 -37.50
CA ALA A 874 -30.75 62.90 -38.44
C ALA A 874 -32.17 62.30 -38.42
N ASP A 875 -32.28 60.96 -38.35
CA ASP A 875 -33.59 60.30 -38.22
C ASP A 875 -34.28 60.64 -36.88
N ALA A 876 -33.51 60.76 -35.79
CA ALA A 876 -34.05 61.17 -34.49
C ALA A 876 -34.54 62.63 -34.51
N ASP A 877 -33.77 63.54 -35.09
CA ASP A 877 -34.17 64.94 -35.27
C ASP A 877 -35.43 65.06 -36.13
N GLN A 878 -35.51 64.31 -37.24
CA GLN A 878 -36.68 64.27 -38.10
C GLN A 878 -37.93 63.82 -37.34
N ALA A 879 -37.83 62.72 -36.60
CA ALA A 879 -38.93 62.19 -35.80
C ALA A 879 -39.35 63.15 -34.67
N ALA A 880 -38.38 63.80 -34.01
CA ALA A 880 -38.66 64.78 -32.97
C ALA A 880 -39.38 66.01 -33.53
N GLY A 881 -38.95 66.51 -34.69
CA GLY A 881 -39.60 67.64 -35.38
C GLY A 881 -41.02 67.32 -35.86
N GLU A 882 -41.24 66.16 -36.47
CA GLU A 882 -42.59 65.72 -36.88
C GLU A 882 -43.53 65.64 -35.68
N ARG A 883 -43.06 65.05 -34.57
CA ARG A 883 -43.81 64.95 -33.32
C ARG A 883 -44.11 66.32 -32.73
N ALA A 884 -43.12 67.19 -32.62
CA ALA A 884 -43.30 68.53 -32.07
C ALA A 884 -44.29 69.36 -32.89
N ARG A 885 -44.25 69.25 -34.22
CA ARG A 885 -45.22 69.92 -35.10
C ARG A 885 -46.64 69.42 -34.86
N ALA A 886 -46.83 68.10 -34.81
CA ALA A 886 -48.12 67.49 -34.53
C ALA A 886 -48.66 67.90 -33.15
N ASP A 887 -47.79 67.93 -32.13
CA ASP A 887 -48.14 68.34 -30.77
C ASP A 887 -48.54 69.83 -30.70
N ILE A 888 -47.82 70.72 -31.39
CA ILE A 888 -48.17 72.15 -31.48
C ILE A 888 -49.50 72.34 -32.21
N GLU A 889 -49.74 71.65 -33.31
CA GLU A 889 -51.00 71.74 -34.06
C GLU A 889 -52.18 71.22 -33.24
N SER A 890 -51.99 70.10 -32.56
CA SER A 890 -52.97 69.52 -31.62
C SER A 890 -53.26 70.45 -30.43
N ALA A 891 -52.22 71.03 -29.83
CA ALA A 891 -52.36 71.99 -28.74
C ALA A 891 -53.04 73.28 -29.22
N GLY A 892 -52.65 73.81 -30.38
CA GLY A 892 -53.23 75.01 -30.97
C GLY A 892 -54.68 74.84 -31.41
N SER A 893 -55.08 73.66 -31.88
CA SER A 893 -56.48 73.33 -32.13
C SER A 893 -57.28 73.22 -30.84
N THR A 894 -56.72 72.59 -29.79
CA THR A 894 -57.33 72.51 -28.46
C THR A 894 -57.56 73.90 -27.85
N VAL A 895 -56.54 74.76 -27.88
CA VAL A 895 -56.61 76.15 -27.39
C VAL A 895 -57.70 76.93 -28.12
N ARG A 896 -57.70 76.92 -29.47
CA ARG A 896 -58.72 77.62 -30.28
C ARG A 896 -60.12 77.09 -30.07
N SER A 897 -60.27 75.77 -29.96
CA SER A 897 -61.57 75.13 -29.74
C SER A 897 -62.17 75.53 -28.39
N ILE A 898 -61.35 75.72 -27.36
CA ILE A 898 -61.79 76.09 -26.02
C ILE A 898 -62.06 77.60 -25.94
N ASP A 899 -61.20 78.41 -26.55
CA ASP A 899 -61.34 79.87 -26.60
C ASP A 899 -62.60 80.33 -27.35
N ASN A 900 -62.91 79.68 -28.48
CA ASN A 900 -64.13 79.95 -29.26
C ASN A 900 -65.36 79.22 -28.73
N LYS A 901 -65.23 78.45 -27.65
CA LYS A 901 -66.34 77.71 -27.07
C LYS A 901 -67.27 78.71 -26.39
N SER A 902 -68.47 78.82 -26.93
CA SER A 902 -69.54 79.52 -26.22
C SER A 902 -70.05 78.60 -25.11
N TYR A 903 -69.97 79.07 -23.87
CA TYR A 903 -70.55 78.37 -22.71
C TYR A 903 -72.03 78.73 -22.51
N TYR A 904 -72.65 79.37 -23.51
CA TYR A 904 -74.07 79.64 -23.52
C TYR A 904 -74.87 78.34 -23.40
N LYS A 905 -75.70 78.26 -22.37
CA LYS A 905 -76.57 77.11 -22.13
C LYS A 905 -77.94 77.62 -21.71
N SER A 906 -78.91 77.46 -22.61
CA SER A 906 -80.32 77.61 -22.26
C SER A 906 -80.78 76.39 -21.49
N ALA A 907 -81.21 76.56 -20.24
CA ALA A 907 -81.88 75.52 -19.49
C ALA A 907 -83.39 75.77 -19.60
N SER A 908 -84.14 74.72 -19.88
CA SER A 908 -85.59 74.73 -19.74
C SER A 908 -85.96 73.83 -18.59
N HIS A 909 -86.76 74.35 -17.68
CA HIS A 909 -87.28 73.60 -16.57
C HIS A 909 -88.77 73.79 -16.49
N ARG A 910 -89.51 72.67 -16.56
CA ARG A 910 -90.98 72.65 -16.65
C ARG A 910 -91.56 73.86 -17.38
N GLY A 911 -91.44 73.94 -18.67
CA GLY A 911 -92.16 75.01 -19.36
C GLY A 911 -91.68 76.44 -19.08
N ARG A 912 -90.54 76.68 -18.41
CA ARG A 912 -89.80 77.93 -18.60
C ARG A 912 -88.42 77.64 -19.09
N SER A 913 -87.89 78.58 -19.83
CA SER A 913 -86.51 78.57 -20.25
C SER A 913 -85.84 79.88 -19.86
N ASN A 914 -84.57 79.80 -19.51
CA ASN A 914 -83.68 80.95 -19.33
C ASN A 914 -82.31 80.55 -19.84
N SER A 915 -81.45 81.54 -20.07
CA SER A 915 -80.13 81.35 -20.65
C SER A 915 -79.03 81.68 -19.67
N PHE A 916 -78.02 80.81 -19.59
CA PHE A 916 -76.86 80.90 -18.71
C PHE A 916 -75.58 80.96 -19.52
N GLY A 917 -74.52 81.48 -18.91
CA GLY A 917 -73.22 81.52 -19.57
C GLY A 917 -73.08 82.58 -20.66
N SER A 918 -74.08 83.43 -20.88
CA SER A 918 -73.92 84.65 -21.68
C SER A 918 -72.85 85.53 -21.02
N GLY A 919 -71.67 85.65 -21.65
CA GLY A 919 -70.51 86.38 -21.14
C GLY A 919 -69.45 85.53 -20.41
N VAL A 920 -69.62 84.20 -20.27
CA VAL A 920 -68.60 83.31 -19.71
C VAL A 920 -67.68 82.80 -20.83
N SER A 921 -66.37 82.96 -20.65
CA SER A 921 -65.34 82.44 -21.56
C SER A 921 -64.22 81.76 -20.78
N ALA A 922 -63.57 80.76 -21.38
CA ALA A 922 -62.39 80.13 -20.80
C ALA A 922 -61.18 81.04 -20.95
N ASN A 923 -60.51 81.38 -19.84
CA ASN A 923 -59.30 82.20 -19.89
C ASN A 923 -58.09 81.37 -20.36
N VAL A 924 -57.89 81.31 -21.67
CA VAL A 924 -56.80 80.54 -22.30
C VAL A 924 -55.46 81.29 -22.36
N SER A 925 -55.29 82.41 -21.64
CA SER A 925 -54.09 83.26 -21.75
C SER A 925 -52.77 82.52 -21.44
N SER A 926 -52.76 81.71 -20.39
CA SER A 926 -51.61 80.87 -20.03
C SER A 926 -51.31 79.81 -21.10
N ALA A 927 -52.37 79.20 -21.65
CA ALA A 927 -52.27 78.23 -22.72
C ALA A 927 -51.69 78.83 -24.02
N ARG A 928 -52.15 80.03 -24.40
CA ARG A 928 -51.60 80.78 -25.55
C ARG A 928 -50.13 81.16 -25.34
N SER A 929 -49.74 81.54 -24.11
CA SER A 929 -48.34 81.84 -23.78
C SER A 929 -47.44 80.61 -23.94
N SER A 930 -47.84 79.46 -23.40
CA SER A 930 -47.09 78.20 -23.58
C SER A 930 -47.09 77.72 -25.03
N LEU A 931 -48.18 77.91 -25.78
CA LEU A 931 -48.21 77.58 -27.22
C LEU A 931 -47.25 78.48 -28.01
N SER A 932 -47.20 79.77 -27.71
CA SER A 932 -46.24 80.69 -28.34
C SER A 932 -44.79 80.33 -28.00
N ARG A 933 -44.52 79.90 -26.76
CA ARG A 933 -43.20 79.33 -26.39
C ARG A 933 -42.90 78.05 -27.16
N ALA A 934 -43.87 77.16 -27.31
CA ALA A 934 -43.72 75.94 -28.09
C ALA A 934 -43.37 76.25 -29.56
N GLU A 935 -44.06 77.20 -30.18
CA GLU A 935 -43.76 77.67 -31.54
C GLU A 935 -42.38 78.33 -31.64
N ALA A 936 -41.97 79.09 -30.63
CA ALA A 936 -40.63 79.70 -30.58
C ALA A 936 -39.53 78.63 -30.46
N GLU A 937 -39.67 77.68 -29.55
CA GLU A 937 -38.74 76.55 -29.39
C GLU A 937 -38.68 75.69 -30.65
N PHE A 938 -39.82 75.48 -31.34
CA PHE A 938 -39.88 74.74 -32.60
C PHE A 938 -39.09 75.44 -33.72
N ARG A 939 -39.23 76.76 -33.85
CA ARG A 939 -38.46 77.57 -34.82
C ARG A 939 -36.97 77.59 -34.50
N ASN A 940 -36.61 77.48 -33.21
CA ASN A 940 -35.22 77.39 -32.77
C ASN A 940 -34.63 75.98 -32.90
N GLY A 941 -35.39 74.99 -33.41
CA GLY A 941 -34.94 73.61 -33.58
C GLY A 941 -34.95 72.77 -32.29
N ASN A 942 -35.48 73.29 -31.18
CA ASN A 942 -35.58 72.59 -29.89
C ASN A 942 -36.86 71.76 -29.81
N TYR A 943 -37.01 70.77 -30.70
CA TYR A 943 -38.23 70.00 -30.89
C TYR A 943 -38.77 69.33 -29.61
N GLU A 944 -37.91 68.80 -28.74
CA GLU A 944 -38.34 68.16 -27.49
C GLU A 944 -38.91 69.19 -26.49
N ASN A 945 -38.32 70.39 -26.42
CA ASN A 945 -38.88 71.49 -25.62
C ASN A 945 -40.18 71.99 -26.23
N ALA A 946 -40.24 72.11 -27.54
CA ALA A 946 -41.43 72.54 -28.26
C ALA A 946 -42.62 71.60 -28.02
N SER A 947 -42.42 70.29 -28.12
CA SER A 947 -43.41 69.26 -27.78
C SER A 947 -43.86 69.36 -26.30
N ARG A 948 -42.92 69.55 -25.36
CA ARG A 948 -43.25 69.75 -23.93
C ARG A 948 -44.09 71.00 -23.67
N GLU A 949 -43.73 72.13 -24.27
CA GLU A 949 -44.49 73.39 -24.12
C GLU A 949 -45.86 73.31 -24.81
N ALA A 950 -45.97 72.59 -25.94
CA ALA A 950 -47.25 72.33 -26.59
C ALA A 950 -48.18 71.47 -25.71
N ALA A 951 -47.64 70.42 -25.07
CA ALA A 951 -48.40 69.62 -24.11
C ALA A 951 -48.89 70.48 -22.92
N ARG A 952 -48.02 71.34 -22.37
CA ARG A 952 -48.39 72.32 -21.32
C ARG A 952 -49.48 73.28 -21.79
N ALA A 953 -49.43 73.72 -23.04
CA ALA A 953 -50.46 74.58 -23.62
C ALA A 953 -51.82 73.87 -23.71
N ALA A 954 -51.85 72.62 -24.20
CA ALA A 954 -53.07 71.83 -24.29
C ALA A 954 -53.70 71.57 -22.91
N GLU A 955 -52.87 71.27 -21.90
CA GLU A 955 -53.33 71.05 -20.52
C GLU A 955 -53.89 72.33 -19.90
N ALA A 956 -53.16 73.46 -20.00
CA ALA A 956 -53.64 74.75 -19.51
C ALA A 956 -54.94 75.20 -20.19
N ALA A 957 -55.16 74.85 -21.47
CA ALA A 957 -56.42 75.13 -22.15
C ALA A 957 -57.56 74.29 -21.58
N ARG A 958 -57.35 72.98 -21.37
CA ARG A 958 -58.37 72.08 -20.79
C ARG A 958 -58.72 72.48 -19.36
N ASP A 959 -57.77 72.97 -18.58
CA ASP A 959 -58.04 73.52 -17.26
C ASP A 959 -58.93 74.77 -17.33
N ALA A 960 -58.65 75.68 -18.27
CA ALA A 960 -59.50 76.84 -18.50
C ALA A 960 -60.93 76.45 -18.95
N ASP A 961 -61.08 75.42 -19.80
CA ASP A 961 -62.39 74.89 -20.22
C ASP A 961 -63.18 74.34 -19.03
N ARG A 962 -62.53 73.51 -18.19
CA ARG A 962 -63.17 72.94 -16.98
C ARG A 962 -63.67 74.02 -16.03
N ILE A 963 -62.88 75.09 -15.84
CA ILE A 963 -63.25 76.23 -15.00
C ILE A 963 -64.49 76.95 -15.57
N ALA A 964 -64.54 77.20 -16.88
CA ALA A 964 -65.66 77.87 -17.52
C ALA A 964 -66.96 77.03 -17.53
N ILE A 965 -66.87 75.71 -17.77
CA ILE A 965 -68.03 74.80 -17.69
C ILE A 965 -68.61 74.79 -16.26
N ALA A 966 -67.76 74.71 -15.24
CA ALA A 966 -68.18 74.71 -13.85
C ALA A 966 -68.94 76.00 -13.48
N ALA A 967 -68.50 77.15 -13.98
CA ALA A 967 -69.17 78.44 -13.76
C ALA A 967 -70.61 78.48 -14.32
N VAL A 968 -70.84 77.91 -15.51
CA VAL A 968 -72.20 77.87 -16.12
C VAL A 968 -73.11 76.84 -15.46
N ALA A 969 -72.57 75.67 -15.09
CA ALA A 969 -73.34 74.66 -14.37
C ALA A 969 -73.86 75.18 -13.02
N ALA A 970 -73.04 75.94 -12.30
CA ALA A 970 -73.43 76.61 -11.06
C ALA A 970 -74.59 77.61 -11.27
N ALA A 971 -74.58 78.36 -12.38
CA ALA A 971 -75.62 79.35 -12.67
C ALA A 971 -76.97 78.72 -13.06
N ILE A 972 -76.97 77.64 -13.85
CA ILE A 972 -78.19 76.91 -14.24
C ILE A 972 -78.92 76.33 -13.03
N SER A 973 -78.17 75.65 -12.15
CA SER A 973 -78.75 74.99 -10.98
C SER A 973 -79.45 75.98 -10.04
N SER A 974 -78.98 77.23 -10.00
CA SER A 974 -79.60 78.31 -9.23
C SER A 974 -80.95 78.78 -9.80
N TRP A 975 -81.19 78.62 -11.11
CA TRP A 975 -82.40 79.12 -11.77
C TRP A 975 -83.51 78.08 -11.90
N GLU A 976 -83.20 76.81 -12.18
CA GLU A 976 -84.23 75.75 -12.31
C GLU A 976 -85.08 75.65 -11.03
N SER A 977 -84.45 75.87 -9.87
CA SER A 977 -85.12 75.95 -8.56
C SER A 977 -86.14 77.10 -8.45
N SER A 978 -86.03 78.16 -9.26
CA SER A 978 -86.91 79.34 -9.26
C SER A 978 -88.15 79.18 -10.16
N VAL A 979 -88.13 78.25 -11.11
CA VAL A 979 -89.14 78.14 -12.16
C VAL A 979 -90.25 77.15 -11.82
N ASN A 980 -89.90 76.02 -11.21
CA ASN A 980 -90.89 75.02 -10.77
C ASN A 980 -91.93 75.56 -9.79
N SER A 981 -91.64 76.67 -9.11
CA SER A 981 -92.55 77.36 -8.21
C SER A 981 -93.71 78.08 -8.91
N GLU A 982 -93.64 78.37 -10.22
CA GLU A 982 -94.62 79.24 -10.88
C GLU A 982 -95.61 78.56 -11.84
N ILE A 983 -95.22 77.56 -12.65
CA ILE A 983 -96.10 77.00 -13.70
C ILE A 983 -97.25 76.15 -13.20
N ARG A 984 -97.09 75.54 -12.03
CA ARG A 984 -98.16 74.80 -11.37
C ARG A 984 -99.38 75.68 -10.99
N ARG A 985 -99.36 76.99 -11.29
CA ARG A 985 -100.47 77.94 -11.12
C ARG A 985 -101.32 78.21 -12.38
N ALA A 986 -100.91 77.82 -13.60
CA ALA A 986 -101.53 78.31 -14.85
C ALA A 986 -102.24 77.26 -15.74
N GLU A 987 -101.84 75.99 -15.70
CA GLU A 987 -102.36 74.94 -16.61
C GLU A 987 -103.85 74.60 -16.41
N GLU A 988 -104.50 75.02 -15.32
CA GLU A 988 -105.91 74.74 -15.07
C GLU A 988 -106.90 75.65 -15.85
N ALA A 989 -106.44 76.63 -16.65
CA ALA A 989 -107.31 77.68 -17.21
C ALA A 989 -107.70 77.61 -18.72
N ALA A 990 -107.05 76.80 -19.58
CA ALA A 990 -107.09 76.99 -21.06
C ALA A 990 -107.76 75.91 -21.95
N GLU A 991 -108.11 74.71 -21.47
CA GLU A 991 -108.60 73.60 -22.33
C GLU A 991 -110.03 73.76 -22.92
N ALA A 992 -110.78 74.83 -22.62
CA ALA A 992 -112.24 74.87 -22.84
C ALA A 992 -112.77 75.61 -24.10
N ALA A 993 -111.98 76.42 -24.84
CA ALA A 993 -112.49 77.30 -25.92
C ALA A 993 -112.36 76.76 -27.39
N GLU A 994 -111.67 75.64 -27.63
CA GLU A 994 -111.19 75.22 -28.97
C GLU A 994 -112.00 74.10 -29.68
N ARG A 995 -113.05 73.51 -29.07
CA ARG A 995 -113.73 72.31 -29.65
C ARG A 995 -114.79 72.56 -30.75
N SER A 996 -115.14 73.79 -31.13
CA SER A 996 -116.33 74.06 -31.97
C SER A 996 -116.09 74.55 -33.41
N ARG A 997 -114.85 74.58 -33.96
CA ARG A 997 -114.61 75.04 -35.35
C ARG A 997 -114.33 73.96 -36.42
N ARG A 998 -114.25 72.66 -36.12
CA ARG A 998 -113.78 71.69 -37.13
C ARG A 998 -114.44 70.30 -37.07
N SER A 999 -115.57 70.15 -37.78
CA SER A 999 -115.66 69.16 -38.87
C SER A 999 -115.30 69.95 -40.14
N SER A 1000 -114.64 69.46 -41.18
CA SER A 1000 -114.34 68.14 -41.72
C SER A 1000 -113.54 68.51 -42.99
N GLU A 1001 -112.48 67.89 -43.44
CA GLU A 1001 -111.93 66.55 -43.29
C GLU A 1001 -110.58 66.58 -44.06
N SER A 1002 -109.79 65.51 -43.94
CA SER A 1002 -108.79 65.08 -44.95
C SER A 1002 -107.36 65.66 -44.89
N SER A 1003 -106.50 64.88 -44.22
CA SER A 1003 -105.26 64.30 -44.74
C SER A 1003 -104.35 65.14 -45.66
N SER A 1004 -103.19 65.57 -45.16
CA SER A 1004 -101.90 65.53 -45.88
C SER A 1004 -100.78 66.20 -45.08
N SER A 1005 -99.56 65.68 -45.27
CA SER A 1005 -98.32 66.47 -45.40
C SER A 1005 -97.64 67.05 -44.13
N TYR A 1006 -96.40 66.57 -43.91
CA TYR A 1006 -95.28 67.21 -43.17
C TYR A 1006 -95.49 67.38 -41.64
N GLY A 1007 -94.53 67.13 -40.74
CA GLY A 1007 -93.10 66.93 -40.83
C GLY A 1007 -92.51 67.41 -39.48
N GLY A 1008 -91.46 66.74 -38.98
CA GLY A 1008 -90.63 67.19 -37.85
C GLY A 1008 -91.33 67.18 -36.47
N GLY A 1009 -90.78 66.59 -35.42
CA GLY A 1009 -89.37 66.49 -35.12
C GLY A 1009 -89.06 67.35 -33.91
N PHE A 1010 -88.67 66.66 -32.83
CA PHE A 1010 -87.69 67.11 -31.85
C PHE A 1010 -88.11 68.29 -30.94
N SER A 1011 -88.69 68.03 -29.77
CA SER A 1011 -88.08 67.54 -28.52
C SER A 1011 -87.24 68.58 -27.77
N GLY A 1012 -87.41 68.60 -26.45
CA GLY A 1012 -86.23 68.65 -25.58
C GLY A 1012 -86.43 69.32 -24.24
N GLY A 1013 -85.84 68.72 -23.20
CA GLY A 1013 -85.30 69.46 -22.08
C GLY A 1013 -85.00 68.68 -20.79
N GLY A 1014 -83.76 68.82 -20.29
CA GLY A 1014 -83.28 68.53 -18.92
C GLY A 1014 -82.26 67.38 -18.88
N GLY A 1015 -81.01 67.48 -18.37
CA GLY A 1015 -80.50 68.14 -17.13
C GLY A 1015 -80.40 67.08 -15.99
N SER A 1016 -79.56 67.09 -14.96
CA SER A 1016 -78.35 67.80 -14.48
C SER A 1016 -77.89 67.09 -13.16
N VAL A 1017 -76.72 67.47 -12.64
CA VAL A 1017 -76.23 67.42 -11.23
C VAL A 1017 -75.59 66.17 -10.62
N GLY A 1018 -74.42 66.44 -10.00
CA GLY A 1018 -73.79 65.73 -8.88
C GLY A 1018 -72.32 65.45 -9.20
N SER A 1019 -71.27 66.14 -8.72
CA SER A 1019 -70.86 66.56 -7.36
C SER A 1019 -69.43 66.03 -7.13
N ASP A 1020 -68.55 66.88 -6.58
CA ASP A 1020 -67.48 66.56 -5.61
C ASP A 1020 -66.27 65.69 -6.05
N PHE A 1021 -65.09 65.69 -5.43
CA PHE A 1021 -64.33 66.55 -4.51
C PHE A 1021 -63.02 65.77 -4.22
N SER A 1022 -61.89 66.49 -4.12
CA SER A 1022 -60.68 66.21 -3.31
C SER A 1022 -59.74 65.02 -3.56
N GLY A 1023 -58.45 65.34 -3.35
CA GLY A 1023 -57.46 64.51 -2.63
C GLY A 1023 -56.70 63.52 -3.50
N GLY A 1024 -55.37 63.56 -3.63
CA GLY A 1024 -54.38 63.84 -2.59
C GLY A 1024 -53.70 62.53 -2.17
N GLY A 1025 -52.56 62.22 -2.79
CA GLY A 1025 -51.62 61.15 -2.42
C GLY A 1025 -50.31 61.40 -3.19
N GLY A 1026 -49.10 61.35 -2.63
CA GLY A 1026 -48.67 60.72 -1.40
C GLY A 1026 -48.09 59.33 -1.67
N SER A 1027 -46.78 59.21 -1.43
CA SER A 1027 -46.06 58.01 -0.98
C SER A 1027 -45.55 56.94 -1.97
N LYS A 1028 -44.23 56.72 -1.83
CA LYS A 1028 -43.54 55.46 -1.46
C LYS A 1028 -43.79 54.19 -2.28
N GLY A 1029 -42.66 53.58 -2.68
CA GLY A 1029 -42.21 52.33 -2.04
C GLY A 1029 -42.05 51.10 -2.94
N GLY A 1030 -40.97 50.36 -2.70
CA GLY A 1030 -40.67 49.00 -3.19
C GLY A 1030 -39.69 48.99 -4.37
N GLY A 1031 -38.58 48.25 -4.42
CA GLY A 1031 -38.17 47.07 -3.64
C GLY A 1031 -38.63 45.77 -4.33
N ASP A 1032 -37.69 45.13 -5.03
CA ASP A 1032 -37.60 43.76 -5.58
C ASP A 1032 -38.80 43.09 -6.30
N PHE A 1033 -38.66 42.91 -7.63
CA PHE A 1033 -38.58 41.62 -8.37
C PHE A 1033 -38.19 41.86 -9.83
#